data_AF-A0A9P3HKA4-F1
#
_entry.id   AF-A0A9P3HKA4-F1
#
_cell.length_a   1.000
_cell.length_b   1.000
_cell.length_c   1.000
_cell.angle_alpha   90.00
_cell.angle_beta   90.00
_cell.angle_gamma   90.00
#
_symmetry.space_group_name_H-M   'P 1'
#
loop_
_entity.id
_entity.type
_entity.pdbx_description
1 polymer ?
#
loop_
_entity_poly.entity_id
_entity_poly.type
_entity_poly.pdbx_seq_one_letter_code
_entity_poly.pdbx_strand_id
1 'polypeptide(L)'
;MEDTLALFCLISGEPTSKAFEVTIVDKDADVSDLKDDIFKVISNPSEEIKAVDLILWRVEILVKDDTEDETITAAGFDDKKLLKGTETLSRMFKIVLPDTIHVLVEKPKAKKRNYEEDDEMNELPSKRSRLVQHTWKHWLKELHSTVKIGDPPELYPIHLQECVGRFRKAGSQVPFSGTDFVDLRLNDRPCDMGKELTKLCKFTTVHVIFAVSGAGKTRSIFDVALREGSSVFLMYVECNDGSPLFSGDEPTGDRNFMRLYWRMQHLAVTTGLSTKNGQAEADRLIALEFTSRILHLILMFEKKKDLTPRDYLLSQLNDGQQSIMEISNCLDELDYDTLRIFFEMAFARLKASVTNFQFAIAIDEATVGSNLFDGQFKNHKDHGRGIIAPLLKHIVPYPIPVLIAGTSTTHQPHQHGRKVKGDIGKGVSENFISDYKPLSIAEVEAYIQKYLDFSDCDFTAIEEWKYLAGRPRLASRLLLETVQAEKNYGKSQTKQWILEKAVSTALRAVEGRLTTRLQDLAKRYIDSEDPCDSPMKSILEDLFISCRFFGGSVPLGEVNDDRTRLVNCGIAFVKTSPNGLFIKVDELVAVRTVISALSPRYFQPSTTLILNLFTKLALSTKALDTSKGKAWEYLIMSRLLDYDGKRVSDLVHIFYSDNEIMRVKDQARPKILVQAALPGWMRDATFKVSSFGDANLCNQMYNVPHEDDVDIIDFLIRDPARRNYILQPANIMRPDGVYIGSINGRPLNQYWTLLFSAKFFSAPMSGSNTIEDDRNSTKWALAYHAKTGIVSSQKLVDKLLQLNRFSDHQGSLRIHFVLPGLASSTDGSDRGGCRVEGDDVVMYIDETMLEMLFQPLPGIAEELRKLL
;
A
#
# COMPACT_ATOMS: atom_id res chain seq x y z
N MET A 1 -29.31 -30.26 66.51
CA MET A 1 -30.07 -29.57 65.45
C MET A 1 -29.43 -30.02 64.17
N GLU A 2 -30.19 -30.73 63.35
CA GLU A 2 -29.66 -31.44 62.19
C GLU A 2 -29.43 -30.45 61.04
N ASP A 3 -28.25 -30.55 60.41
CA ASP A 3 -27.79 -29.66 59.35
C ASP A 3 -28.26 -30.13 57.95
N THR A 4 -29.52 -30.56 57.88
CA THR A 4 -30.13 -31.10 56.66
C THR A 4 -30.65 -30.00 55.73
N LEU A 5 -30.36 -30.11 54.43
CA LEU A 5 -30.81 -29.17 53.40
C LEU A 5 -31.82 -29.88 52.46
N ALA A 6 -33.07 -29.43 52.45
CA ALA A 6 -34.09 -29.91 51.51
C ALA A 6 -34.10 -29.02 50.25
N LEU A 7 -33.92 -29.61 49.06
CA LEU A 7 -33.94 -28.90 47.78
C LEU A 7 -34.98 -29.51 46.82
N PHE A 8 -35.95 -28.70 46.40
CA PHE A 8 -36.88 -29.08 45.33
C PHE A 8 -36.22 -28.98 43.96
N CYS A 9 -36.27 -30.08 43.22
CA CYS A 9 -35.64 -30.28 41.92
C CYS A 9 -36.70 -30.55 40.85
N LEU A 10 -36.48 -30.09 39.61
CA LEU A 10 -37.35 -30.36 38.46
C LEU A 10 -36.52 -30.75 37.23
N ILE A 11 -36.96 -31.74 36.44
CA ILE A 11 -36.32 -32.08 35.16
C ILE A 11 -36.74 -31.05 34.10
N SER A 12 -35.76 -30.50 33.38
CA SER A 12 -35.99 -29.53 32.30
C SER A 12 -36.92 -30.08 31.23
N GLY A 13 -38.09 -29.46 31.08
CA GLY A 13 -39.15 -29.84 30.13
C GLY A 13 -40.34 -30.57 30.78
N GLU A 14 -40.29 -30.84 32.08
CA GLU A 14 -41.44 -31.37 32.84
C GLU A 14 -42.28 -30.25 33.47
N PRO A 15 -43.58 -30.51 33.78
CA PRO A 15 -44.42 -29.58 34.52
C PRO A 15 -44.00 -29.46 35.98
N THR A 16 -44.28 -28.31 36.60
CA THR A 16 -44.04 -28.00 38.03
C THR A 16 -44.58 -29.07 38.99
N SER A 17 -45.72 -29.68 38.67
CA SER A 17 -46.35 -30.79 39.41
C SER A 17 -45.50 -32.06 39.53
N LYS A 18 -44.39 -32.17 38.77
CA LYS A 18 -43.38 -33.23 38.88
C LYS A 18 -42.11 -32.83 39.66
N ALA A 19 -42.09 -31.65 40.30
CA ALA A 19 -40.97 -31.30 41.16
C ALA A 19 -40.85 -32.31 42.33
N PHE A 20 -39.61 -32.73 42.64
CA PHE A 20 -39.31 -33.72 43.66
C PHE A 20 -38.32 -33.15 44.68
N GLU A 21 -38.48 -33.53 45.95
CA GLU A 21 -37.55 -33.12 47.01
C GLU A 21 -36.32 -34.03 47.03
N VAL A 22 -35.14 -33.44 47.21
CA VAL A 22 -33.90 -34.13 47.57
C VAL A 22 -33.41 -33.60 48.92
N THR A 23 -33.41 -34.45 49.93
CA THR A 23 -32.92 -34.13 51.28
C THR A 23 -31.43 -34.49 51.40
N ILE A 24 -30.58 -33.48 51.58
CA ILE A 24 -29.13 -33.63 51.72
C ILE A 24 -28.77 -33.65 53.21
N VAL A 25 -28.05 -34.68 53.65
CA VAL A 25 -27.73 -34.91 55.08
C VAL A 25 -26.51 -34.11 55.55
N ASP A 26 -25.60 -33.76 54.63
CA ASP A 26 -24.44 -32.90 54.89
C ASP A 26 -24.51 -31.64 54.02
N LYS A 27 -24.78 -30.49 54.62
CA LYS A 27 -24.84 -29.19 53.91
C LYS A 27 -23.50 -28.74 53.30
N ASP A 28 -22.37 -29.28 53.78
CA ASP A 28 -21.04 -28.96 53.28
C ASP A 28 -20.54 -29.95 52.21
N ALA A 29 -21.40 -30.90 51.80
CA ALA A 29 -21.26 -31.66 50.57
C ALA A 29 -21.20 -30.75 49.32
N ASP A 30 -20.69 -31.30 48.22
CA ASP A 30 -20.53 -30.57 46.96
C ASP A 30 -21.64 -30.88 45.93
N VAL A 31 -21.63 -30.16 44.81
CA VAL A 31 -22.64 -30.31 43.74
C VAL A 31 -22.55 -31.68 43.06
N SER A 32 -21.44 -32.39 43.16
CA SER A 32 -21.28 -33.77 42.69
C SER A 32 -22.07 -34.75 43.58
N ASP A 33 -22.03 -34.58 44.91
CA ASP A 33 -22.84 -35.37 45.84
C ASP A 33 -24.34 -35.17 45.56
N LEU A 34 -24.76 -33.92 45.33
CA LEU A 34 -26.13 -33.59 44.92
C LEU A 34 -26.52 -34.23 43.57
N LYS A 35 -25.59 -34.37 42.62
CA LYS A 35 -25.87 -35.09 41.36
C LYS A 35 -26.15 -36.57 41.62
N ASP A 36 -25.40 -37.20 42.50
CA ASP A 36 -25.58 -38.62 42.85
C ASP A 36 -26.92 -38.83 43.59
N ASP A 37 -27.33 -37.91 44.46
CA ASP A 37 -28.64 -37.98 45.14
C ASP A 37 -29.82 -37.70 44.21
N ILE A 38 -29.74 -36.67 43.35
CA ILE A 38 -30.73 -36.46 42.28
C ILE A 38 -30.82 -37.69 41.38
N PHE A 39 -29.67 -38.28 41.01
CA PHE A 39 -29.62 -39.45 40.14
C PHE A 39 -30.34 -40.67 40.75
N LYS A 40 -30.22 -40.90 42.06
CA LYS A 40 -30.96 -41.96 42.77
C LYS A 40 -32.48 -41.80 42.65
N VAL A 41 -32.98 -40.56 42.64
CA VAL A 41 -34.42 -40.26 42.55
C VAL A 41 -34.95 -40.40 41.12
N ILE A 42 -34.18 -39.98 40.10
CA ILE A 42 -34.66 -39.96 38.70
C ILE A 42 -34.35 -41.23 37.88
N SER A 43 -33.60 -42.19 38.43
CA SER A 43 -33.12 -43.35 37.66
C SER A 43 -34.11 -44.52 37.64
N ASN A 44 -34.69 -44.76 36.46
CA ASN A 44 -35.19 -46.09 36.10
C ASN A 44 -34.03 -46.97 35.60
N PRO A 45 -34.02 -48.29 35.84
CA PRO A 45 -32.91 -49.19 35.50
C PRO A 45 -32.69 -49.46 33.99
N SER A 46 -33.20 -48.59 33.10
CA SER A 46 -33.16 -48.74 31.64
C SER A 46 -32.51 -47.56 30.89
N GLU A 47 -31.98 -46.54 31.56
CA GLU A 47 -31.28 -45.41 30.92
C GLU A 47 -29.75 -45.45 31.15
N GLU A 48 -28.97 -45.28 30.09
CA GLU A 48 -27.49 -45.33 30.08
C GLU A 48 -26.83 -44.04 30.63
N ILE A 49 -27.53 -43.28 31.49
CA ILE A 49 -27.08 -41.99 32.04
C ILE A 49 -26.24 -42.21 33.30
N LYS A 50 -25.20 -41.39 33.51
CA LYS A 50 -24.43 -41.32 34.77
C LYS A 50 -24.72 -40.00 35.47
N ALA A 51 -24.76 -40.01 36.80
CA ALA A 51 -24.97 -38.83 37.63
C ALA A 51 -24.06 -37.65 37.25
N VAL A 52 -22.76 -37.92 37.00
CA VAL A 52 -21.77 -36.91 36.58
C VAL A 52 -22.17 -36.14 35.32
N ASP A 53 -22.86 -36.76 34.37
CA ASP A 53 -23.28 -36.16 33.10
C ASP A 53 -24.53 -35.27 33.23
N LEU A 54 -25.21 -35.23 34.39
CA LEU A 54 -26.32 -34.30 34.65
C LEU A 54 -25.83 -32.85 34.67
N ILE A 55 -26.60 -31.92 34.09
CA ILE A 55 -26.35 -30.48 34.16
C ILE A 55 -27.34 -29.88 35.14
N LEU A 56 -26.86 -29.26 36.22
CA LEU A 56 -27.69 -28.67 37.26
C LEU A 56 -27.65 -27.14 37.21
N TRP A 57 -28.81 -26.51 37.19
CA TRP A 57 -28.98 -25.05 37.22
C TRP A 57 -29.65 -24.66 38.54
N ARG A 58 -29.08 -23.75 39.33
CA ARG A 58 -29.82 -23.07 40.40
C ARG A 58 -30.82 -22.10 39.78
N VAL A 59 -32.05 -22.18 40.26
CA VAL A 59 -33.20 -21.35 39.90
C VAL A 59 -33.98 -20.99 41.17
N GLU A 60 -34.87 -20.00 41.07
CA GLU A 60 -35.81 -19.62 42.13
C GLU A 60 -37.19 -19.47 41.49
N ILE A 61 -37.94 -20.56 41.41
CA ILE A 61 -39.25 -20.60 40.74
C ILE A 61 -40.33 -20.86 41.80
N LEU A 62 -41.16 -19.84 42.06
CA LEU A 62 -42.30 -19.97 42.98
C LEU A 62 -43.36 -20.91 42.40
N VAL A 63 -43.69 -21.97 43.13
CA VAL A 63 -44.84 -22.82 42.82
C VAL A 63 -46.09 -22.10 43.32
N LYS A 64 -47.05 -21.85 42.43
CA LYS A 64 -48.36 -21.30 42.79
C LYS A 64 -49.42 -22.40 42.66
N ASP A 65 -50.39 -22.42 43.57
CA ASP A 65 -51.44 -23.44 43.62
C ASP A 65 -52.20 -23.62 42.28
N ASP A 66 -52.25 -22.60 41.42
CA ASP A 66 -52.93 -22.62 40.11
C ASP A 66 -52.03 -23.03 38.92
N THR A 67 -50.78 -23.49 39.13
CA THR A 67 -49.77 -23.64 38.05
C THR A 67 -49.38 -25.08 37.68
N GLU A 68 -50.27 -26.07 37.86
CA GLU A 68 -49.94 -27.50 37.77
C GLU A 68 -49.45 -28.02 36.38
N ASP A 69 -49.66 -27.27 35.29
CA ASP A 69 -49.46 -27.74 33.90
C ASP A 69 -48.37 -26.99 33.07
N GLU A 70 -47.67 -25.98 33.61
CA GLU A 70 -46.63 -25.27 32.83
C GLU A 70 -45.31 -26.06 32.77
N THR A 71 -44.91 -26.50 31.57
CA THR A 71 -43.61 -27.17 31.34
C THR A 71 -42.45 -26.18 31.34
N ILE A 72 -41.48 -26.37 32.23
CA ILE A 72 -40.38 -25.42 32.47
C ILE A 72 -39.09 -25.90 31.82
N THR A 73 -38.51 -25.12 30.91
CA THR A 73 -37.23 -25.46 30.25
C THR A 73 -36.07 -24.57 30.71
N ALA A 74 -34.86 -25.14 30.76
CA ALA A 74 -33.65 -24.39 31.10
C ALA A 74 -33.40 -23.16 30.22
N ALA A 75 -33.96 -23.09 29.01
CA ALA A 75 -33.71 -21.99 28.07
C ALA A 75 -34.55 -20.73 28.34
N GLY A 76 -35.57 -20.82 29.19
CA GLY A 76 -36.54 -19.73 29.43
C GLY A 76 -36.20 -18.74 30.55
N PHE A 77 -35.03 -18.85 31.18
CA PHE A 77 -34.67 -18.05 32.37
C PHE A 77 -33.28 -17.42 32.22
N ASP A 78 -33.22 -16.09 32.27
CA ASP A 78 -31.98 -15.32 32.19
C ASP A 78 -31.20 -15.33 33.53
N ASP A 79 -31.90 -15.39 34.67
CA ASP A 79 -31.31 -15.31 36.02
C ASP A 79 -30.79 -16.65 36.59
N LYS A 80 -30.80 -17.74 35.80
CA LYS A 80 -30.34 -19.05 36.24
C LYS A 80 -28.80 -19.10 36.40
N LYS A 81 -28.30 -19.83 37.40
CA LYS A 81 -26.86 -20.02 37.62
C LYS A 81 -26.46 -21.49 37.47
N LEU A 82 -25.52 -21.79 36.58
CA LEU A 82 -24.94 -23.14 36.44
C LEU A 82 -24.20 -23.54 37.73
N LEU A 83 -24.57 -24.69 38.30
CA LEU A 83 -23.89 -25.29 39.45
C LEU A 83 -22.66 -26.08 38.98
N LYS A 84 -21.49 -25.80 39.56
CA LYS A 84 -20.24 -26.53 39.26
C LYS A 84 -19.96 -27.55 40.36
N GLY A 85 -19.51 -28.76 39.98
CA GLY A 85 -19.32 -29.91 40.88
C GLY A 85 -18.61 -29.56 42.21
N THR A 86 -17.52 -28.79 42.16
CA THR A 86 -16.72 -28.43 43.33
C THR A 86 -17.26 -27.24 44.15
N GLU A 87 -18.53 -26.84 44.00
CA GLU A 87 -19.12 -25.76 44.80
C GLU A 87 -19.90 -26.34 45.99
N THR A 88 -19.51 -25.95 47.21
CA THR A 88 -20.20 -26.33 48.46
C THR A 88 -21.66 -25.86 48.47
N LEU A 89 -22.58 -26.76 48.83
CA LEU A 89 -24.03 -26.51 48.77
C LEU A 89 -24.48 -25.43 49.76
N SER A 90 -23.98 -25.44 51.00
CA SER A 90 -24.22 -24.40 52.02
C SER A 90 -23.88 -22.98 51.57
N ARG A 91 -22.92 -22.82 50.66
CA ARG A 91 -22.55 -21.53 50.05
C ARG A 91 -23.52 -21.09 48.95
N MET A 92 -24.13 -22.06 48.26
CA MET A 92 -24.99 -21.87 47.09
C MET A 92 -26.48 -21.73 47.44
N PHE A 93 -26.94 -22.35 48.53
CA PHE A 93 -28.33 -22.32 49.01
C PHE A 93 -28.42 -21.77 50.44
N LYS A 94 -27.92 -20.52 50.63
CA LYS A 94 -27.84 -19.87 51.95
C LYS A 94 -29.20 -19.65 52.64
N ILE A 95 -30.25 -19.50 51.84
CA ILE A 95 -31.64 -19.40 52.27
C ILE A 95 -32.41 -20.27 51.27
N VAL A 96 -33.08 -21.30 51.77
CA VAL A 96 -34.04 -22.11 51.02
C VAL A 96 -35.41 -21.53 51.34
N LEU A 97 -36.17 -21.15 50.31
CA LEU A 97 -37.53 -20.64 50.49
C LEU A 97 -38.49 -21.83 50.42
N PRO A 98 -39.52 -21.90 51.29
CA PRO A 98 -40.61 -22.84 51.07
C PRO A 98 -41.26 -22.59 49.71
N ASP A 99 -41.90 -23.62 49.16
CA ASP A 99 -42.75 -23.55 47.96
C ASP A 99 -42.03 -23.03 46.70
N THR A 100 -40.72 -23.23 46.63
CA THR A 100 -39.85 -22.79 45.52
C THR A 100 -39.10 -23.97 44.91
N ILE A 101 -39.01 -24.07 43.59
CA ILE A 101 -38.09 -24.99 42.90
C ILE A 101 -36.70 -24.35 42.88
N HIS A 102 -35.71 -25.09 43.39
CA HIS A 102 -34.35 -24.61 43.66
C HIS A 102 -33.34 -25.07 42.60
N VAL A 103 -33.57 -26.24 41.99
CA VAL A 103 -32.66 -26.85 41.01
C VAL A 103 -33.42 -27.32 39.79
N LEU A 104 -32.92 -26.98 38.60
CA LEU A 104 -33.41 -27.48 37.32
C LEU A 104 -32.38 -28.40 36.68
N VAL A 105 -32.79 -29.63 36.41
CA VAL A 105 -31.95 -30.77 35.97
C VAL A 105 -32.08 -30.94 34.46
N GLU A 106 -31.03 -30.59 33.71
CA GLU A 106 -30.96 -30.85 32.26
C GLU A 106 -30.23 -32.18 32.02
N LYS A 107 -30.95 -33.17 31.47
CA LYS A 107 -30.36 -34.46 31.06
C LYS A 107 -29.29 -34.22 29.98
N PRO A 108 -28.16 -34.96 29.99
CA PRO A 108 -27.13 -34.83 28.97
C PRO A 108 -27.70 -35.11 27.58
N LYS A 109 -27.50 -34.17 26.65
CA LYS A 109 -27.82 -34.37 25.22
C LYS A 109 -26.94 -35.52 24.73
N ALA A 110 -27.57 -36.59 24.25
CA ALA A 110 -26.89 -37.85 23.91
C ALA A 110 -25.61 -37.59 23.08
N LYS A 111 -24.46 -38.00 23.65
CA LYS A 111 -23.18 -37.96 22.95
C LYS A 111 -23.31 -38.84 21.71
N LYS A 112 -23.16 -38.26 20.51
CA LYS A 112 -22.90 -39.06 19.31
C LYS A 112 -21.63 -39.88 19.59
N ARG A 113 -21.77 -41.21 19.63
CA ARG A 113 -20.62 -42.12 19.80
C ARG A 113 -19.68 -41.92 18.60
N ASN A 114 -18.41 -41.66 18.87
CA ASN A 114 -17.36 -41.96 17.90
C ASN A 114 -17.28 -43.49 17.82
N TYR A 115 -17.43 -44.05 16.62
CA TYR A 115 -17.01 -45.41 16.32
C TYR A 115 -15.78 -45.33 15.44
N GLU A 116 -14.65 -45.82 15.96
CA GLU A 116 -13.62 -46.43 15.13
C GLU A 116 -13.94 -47.93 15.09
N GLU A 117 -14.18 -48.41 13.86
CA GLU A 117 -14.14 -49.77 13.34
C GLU A 117 -14.98 -50.91 13.98
N ASP A 118 -15.51 -51.74 13.08
CA ASP A 118 -16.17 -53.05 13.25
C ASP A 118 -17.43 -53.15 14.14
N ASP A 119 -18.59 -52.83 13.57
CA ASP A 119 -19.57 -53.88 13.20
C ASP A 119 -20.70 -53.34 12.28
N GLU A 120 -21.25 -54.19 11.40
CA GLU A 120 -22.36 -53.83 10.52
C GLU A 120 -23.69 -53.68 11.28
N MET A 121 -24.18 -52.45 11.48
CA MET A 121 -25.62 -52.26 11.77
C MET A 121 -26.22 -50.96 11.22
N ASN A 122 -27.34 -51.11 10.50
CA ASN A 122 -28.05 -50.02 9.81
C ASN A 122 -28.80 -49.09 10.79
N GLU A 123 -28.17 -47.98 11.22
CA GLU A 123 -28.92 -46.88 11.86
C GLU A 123 -29.52 -45.91 10.84
N LEU A 124 -30.85 -45.92 10.80
CA LEU A 124 -31.72 -45.15 9.92
C LEU A 124 -31.66 -43.63 10.24
N PRO A 125 -31.16 -42.74 9.34
CA PRO A 125 -30.89 -41.34 9.67
C PRO A 125 -32.11 -40.56 10.18
N SER A 126 -31.91 -39.50 10.98
CA SER A 126 -33.04 -38.72 11.53
C SER A 126 -33.88 -38.05 10.43
N LYS A 127 -35.17 -37.77 10.68
CA LYS A 127 -36.08 -37.17 9.67
C LYS A 127 -35.51 -35.90 9.04
N ARG A 128 -34.92 -34.99 9.83
CA ARG A 128 -34.27 -33.75 9.34
C ARG A 128 -33.02 -34.06 8.51
N SER A 129 -32.21 -35.04 8.91
CA SER A 129 -31.03 -35.48 8.14
C SER A 129 -31.41 -36.14 6.81
N ARG A 130 -32.48 -36.94 6.76
CA ARG A 130 -32.96 -37.52 5.49
C ARG A 130 -33.52 -36.45 4.56
N LEU A 131 -34.32 -35.52 5.09
CA LEU A 131 -34.88 -34.43 4.29
C LEU A 131 -33.77 -33.61 3.65
N VAL A 132 -32.79 -33.15 4.44
CA VAL A 132 -31.60 -32.43 3.95
C VAL A 132 -30.80 -33.24 2.92
N GLN A 133 -30.56 -34.54 3.14
CA GLN A 133 -29.86 -35.37 2.16
C GLN A 133 -30.65 -35.59 0.86
N HIS A 134 -31.98 -35.69 0.93
CA HIS A 134 -32.84 -35.74 -0.26
C HIS A 134 -32.82 -34.42 -1.01
N THR A 135 -32.94 -33.28 -0.31
CA THR A 135 -32.85 -31.93 -0.89
C THR A 135 -31.49 -31.69 -1.54
N TRP A 136 -30.38 -32.06 -0.90
CA TRP A 136 -29.04 -32.02 -1.50
C TRP A 136 -28.93 -32.87 -2.77
N LYS A 137 -29.38 -34.14 -2.74
CA LYS A 137 -29.31 -35.03 -3.91
C LYS A 137 -30.20 -34.55 -5.06
N HIS A 138 -31.35 -33.94 -4.75
CA HIS A 138 -32.25 -33.34 -5.71
C HIS A 138 -31.57 -32.16 -6.41
N TRP A 139 -31.11 -31.17 -5.63
CA TRP A 139 -30.45 -29.98 -6.18
C TRP A 139 -29.16 -30.29 -6.92
N LEU A 140 -28.32 -31.21 -6.44
CA LEU A 140 -27.12 -31.61 -7.19
C LEU A 140 -27.48 -32.23 -8.55
N LYS A 141 -28.54 -33.06 -8.61
CA LYS A 141 -29.05 -33.62 -9.87
C LYS A 141 -29.63 -32.54 -10.79
N GLU A 142 -30.32 -31.56 -10.24
CA GLU A 142 -30.89 -30.45 -11.00
C GLU A 142 -29.80 -29.54 -11.59
N LEU A 143 -28.78 -29.19 -10.79
CA LEU A 143 -27.61 -28.46 -11.25
C LEU A 143 -26.89 -29.22 -12.38
N HIS A 144 -26.77 -30.55 -12.29
CA HIS A 144 -26.23 -31.40 -13.37
C HIS A 144 -27.05 -31.33 -14.67
N SER A 145 -28.38 -31.19 -14.60
CA SER A 145 -29.22 -31.09 -15.80
C SER A 145 -29.29 -29.68 -16.39
N THR A 146 -29.05 -28.65 -15.58
CA THR A 146 -29.35 -27.25 -15.92
C THR A 146 -28.10 -26.40 -16.19
N VAL A 147 -27.02 -26.61 -15.43
CA VAL A 147 -25.80 -25.79 -15.47
C VAL A 147 -24.78 -26.38 -16.43
N LYS A 148 -24.22 -25.55 -17.33
CA LYS A 148 -23.18 -26.00 -18.26
C LYS A 148 -21.79 -25.65 -17.74
N ILE A 149 -21.06 -26.66 -17.24
CA ILE A 149 -19.65 -26.52 -16.87
C ILE A 149 -18.77 -26.55 -18.13
N GLY A 150 -18.27 -25.37 -18.54
CA GLY A 150 -17.23 -25.23 -19.55
C GLY A 150 -15.91 -25.89 -19.13
N ASP A 151 -15.01 -26.11 -20.08
CA ASP A 151 -13.65 -26.53 -19.74
C ASP A 151 -12.81 -25.32 -19.27
N PRO A 152 -11.84 -25.50 -18.36
CA PRO A 152 -10.93 -24.43 -17.95
C PRO A 152 -10.16 -23.90 -19.16
N PRO A 153 -9.96 -22.58 -19.30
CA PRO A 153 -9.19 -22.02 -20.39
C PRO A 153 -7.70 -22.42 -20.27
N GLU A 154 -7.03 -22.58 -21.41
CA GLU A 154 -5.59 -22.85 -21.45
C GLU A 154 -4.80 -21.66 -20.88
N LEU A 155 -3.76 -21.95 -20.08
CA LEU A 155 -2.88 -20.92 -19.52
C LEU A 155 -1.98 -20.25 -20.57
N TYR A 156 -1.56 -21.05 -21.55
CA TYR A 156 -0.62 -20.68 -22.61
C TYR A 156 -1.17 -21.07 -23.98
N PRO A 157 -2.32 -20.51 -24.40
CA PRO A 157 -3.02 -20.92 -25.62
C PRO A 157 -2.11 -20.76 -26.84
N ILE A 158 -1.89 -21.86 -27.57
CA ILE A 158 -0.86 -21.97 -28.61
C ILE A 158 -1.05 -20.88 -29.69
N HIS A 159 -2.29 -20.63 -30.09
CA HIS A 159 -2.64 -19.66 -31.12
C HIS A 159 -2.35 -18.20 -30.72
N LEU A 160 -2.33 -17.86 -29.42
CA LEU A 160 -1.96 -16.51 -28.95
C LEU A 160 -0.45 -16.33 -28.77
N GLN A 161 0.32 -17.42 -28.63
CA GLN A 161 1.79 -17.34 -28.58
C GLN A 161 2.39 -16.79 -29.88
N GLU A 162 1.68 -16.86 -30.99
CA GLU A 162 2.08 -16.27 -32.27
C GLU A 162 1.94 -14.73 -32.28
N CYS A 163 1.00 -14.18 -31.51
CA CYS A 163 0.80 -12.73 -31.38
C CYS A 163 1.99 -12.00 -30.73
N VAL A 164 2.89 -12.74 -30.07
CA VAL A 164 4.14 -12.23 -29.49
C VAL A 164 5.17 -11.82 -30.56
N GLY A 165 5.01 -12.28 -31.81
CA GLY A 165 5.82 -11.86 -32.96
C GLY A 165 7.32 -12.07 -32.77
N ARG A 166 8.13 -11.08 -33.17
CA ARG A 166 9.60 -11.13 -33.12
C ARG A 166 10.20 -11.06 -31.70
N PHE A 167 9.36 -10.89 -30.68
CA PHE A 167 9.73 -10.96 -29.27
C PHE A 167 9.51 -12.35 -28.66
N ARG A 168 9.06 -13.34 -29.44
CA ARG A 168 8.84 -14.71 -28.96
C ARG A 168 10.16 -15.37 -28.56
N LYS A 169 10.32 -15.67 -27.27
CA LYS A 169 11.50 -16.33 -26.73
C LYS A 169 11.37 -17.86 -26.77
N ALA A 170 12.42 -18.55 -27.23
CA ALA A 170 12.46 -20.01 -27.23
C ALA A 170 12.41 -20.57 -25.79
N GLY A 171 11.63 -21.63 -25.57
CA GLY A 171 11.43 -22.24 -24.25
C GLY A 171 10.65 -21.38 -23.25
N SER A 172 9.94 -20.35 -23.73
CA SER A 172 9.13 -19.43 -22.93
C SER A 172 7.72 -19.31 -23.52
N GLN A 173 6.75 -19.04 -22.66
CA GLN A 173 5.36 -18.77 -23.03
C GLN A 173 4.84 -17.54 -22.27
N VAL A 174 4.02 -16.74 -22.95
CA VAL A 174 3.34 -15.59 -22.36
C VAL A 174 1.95 -16.03 -21.91
N PRO A 175 1.56 -15.80 -20.64
CA PRO A 175 0.23 -16.16 -20.16
C PRO A 175 -0.83 -15.19 -20.69
N PHE A 176 -1.99 -15.72 -21.07
CA PHE A 176 -3.13 -14.96 -21.57
C PHE A 176 -4.40 -15.22 -20.73
N SER A 177 -5.34 -14.28 -20.82
CA SER A 177 -6.68 -14.34 -20.24
C SER A 177 -7.69 -13.80 -21.25
N GLY A 178 -8.95 -14.25 -21.18
CA GLY A 178 -9.94 -13.94 -22.20
C GLY A 178 -9.48 -14.31 -23.62
N THR A 179 -9.77 -13.44 -24.59
CA THR A 179 -9.50 -13.67 -26.02
C THR A 179 -8.07 -13.40 -26.46
N ASP A 180 -7.44 -12.33 -25.95
CA ASP A 180 -6.10 -11.89 -26.36
C ASP A 180 -5.37 -10.98 -25.35
N PHE A 181 -5.82 -10.97 -24.09
CA PHE A 181 -5.25 -10.11 -23.05
C PHE A 181 -4.08 -10.80 -22.32
N VAL A 182 -2.87 -10.24 -22.42
CA VAL A 182 -1.68 -10.74 -21.69
C VAL A 182 -1.82 -10.45 -20.21
N ASP A 183 -1.86 -11.48 -19.37
CA ASP A 183 -1.99 -11.34 -17.92
C ASP A 183 -0.87 -12.05 -17.15
N LEU A 184 0.13 -11.28 -16.71
CA LEU A 184 1.24 -11.81 -15.91
C LEU A 184 0.84 -12.15 -14.45
N ARG A 185 -0.41 -11.93 -14.02
CA ARG A 185 -0.92 -12.60 -12.81
C ARG A 185 -1.04 -14.12 -13.03
N LEU A 186 -1.11 -14.58 -14.29
CA LEU A 186 -1.34 -15.98 -14.69
C LEU A 186 -0.08 -16.79 -15.10
N ASN A 187 1.12 -16.45 -14.65
CA ASN A 187 2.31 -17.33 -14.79
C ASN A 187 2.30 -18.48 -13.73
N ASP A 188 2.78 -19.67 -14.07
CA ASP A 188 2.93 -20.83 -13.18
C ASP A 188 4.16 -20.82 -12.27
N ARG A 189 5.15 -19.94 -12.53
CA ARG A 189 6.35 -19.77 -11.71
C ARG A 189 6.07 -18.77 -10.57
N PRO A 190 5.97 -19.21 -9.30
CA PRO A 190 5.54 -18.33 -8.22
C PRO A 190 6.61 -17.31 -7.82
N CYS A 191 6.17 -16.11 -7.42
CA CYS A 191 7.03 -15.13 -6.76
C CYS A 191 7.34 -15.57 -5.32
N ASP A 192 8.30 -14.93 -4.65
CA ASP A 192 8.69 -15.35 -3.30
C ASP A 192 7.57 -15.18 -2.27
N MET A 193 6.78 -14.11 -2.38
CA MET A 193 5.57 -13.91 -1.58
C MET A 193 4.50 -14.98 -1.87
N GLY A 194 4.32 -15.39 -3.13
CA GLY A 194 3.43 -16.50 -3.51
C GLY A 194 3.86 -17.84 -2.91
N LYS A 195 5.17 -18.12 -2.87
CA LYS A 195 5.73 -19.29 -2.18
C LYS A 195 5.49 -19.24 -0.67
N GLU A 196 5.52 -18.05 -0.07
CA GLU A 196 5.23 -17.84 1.36
C GLU A 196 3.74 -18.06 1.66
N LEU A 197 2.84 -17.41 0.93
CA LEU A 197 1.39 -17.58 1.06
C LEU A 197 0.97 -19.05 0.89
N THR A 198 1.58 -19.78 -0.07
CA THR A 198 1.31 -21.22 -0.26
C THR A 198 1.67 -22.05 0.98
N LYS A 199 2.71 -21.68 1.74
CA LYS A 199 3.05 -22.35 3.01
C LYS A 199 2.06 -21.98 4.11
N LEU A 200 1.64 -20.72 4.14
CA LEU A 200 0.72 -20.17 5.12
C LEU A 200 -0.70 -20.74 4.99
N CYS A 201 -1.18 -21.00 3.76
CA CYS A 201 -2.43 -21.70 3.48
C CYS A 201 -2.49 -23.16 3.99
N LYS A 202 -1.43 -23.70 4.61
CA LYS A 202 -1.48 -24.99 5.30
C LYS A 202 -2.09 -24.91 6.71
N PHE A 203 -2.26 -23.70 7.24
CA PHE A 203 -2.79 -23.45 8.58
C PHE A 203 -4.18 -22.79 8.49
N THR A 204 -5.12 -23.21 9.34
CA THR A 204 -6.49 -22.66 9.39
C THR A 204 -6.50 -21.32 10.11
N THR A 205 -5.96 -20.30 9.43
CA THR A 205 -5.76 -18.95 9.97
C THR A 205 -6.14 -17.88 8.95
N VAL A 206 -6.39 -16.66 9.42
CA VAL A 206 -6.66 -15.52 8.53
C VAL A 206 -5.34 -14.77 8.27
N HIS A 207 -5.00 -14.58 7.01
CA HIS A 207 -3.80 -13.85 6.58
C HIS A 207 -4.23 -12.55 5.89
N VAL A 208 -3.79 -11.42 6.43
CA VAL A 208 -4.16 -10.09 5.95
C VAL A 208 -2.97 -9.45 5.24
N ILE A 209 -3.14 -9.21 3.94
CA ILE A 209 -2.11 -8.78 3.00
C ILE A 209 -2.36 -7.30 2.63
N PHE A 210 -1.43 -6.42 2.98
CA PHE A 210 -1.59 -4.98 2.76
C PHE A 210 -0.36 -4.35 2.09
N ALA A 211 -0.55 -3.88 0.87
CA ALA A 211 0.50 -3.19 0.10
C ALA A 211 -0.10 -2.23 -0.93
N VAL A 212 0.73 -1.31 -1.45
CA VAL A 212 0.33 -0.33 -2.48
C VAL A 212 -0.27 -0.96 -3.73
N SER A 213 -1.08 -0.18 -4.46
CA SER A 213 -1.72 -0.67 -5.68
C SER A 213 -0.68 -0.92 -6.78
N GLY A 214 -0.60 -2.17 -7.24
CA GLY A 214 0.37 -2.65 -8.22
C GLY A 214 1.60 -3.37 -7.64
N ALA A 215 1.68 -3.53 -6.32
CA ALA A 215 2.79 -4.22 -5.65
C ALA A 215 2.90 -5.73 -5.97
N GLY A 216 1.83 -6.37 -6.47
CA GLY A 216 1.82 -7.81 -6.76
C GLY A 216 0.95 -8.66 -5.81
N LYS A 217 -0.03 -8.08 -5.10
CA LYS A 217 -0.94 -8.79 -4.20
C LYS A 217 -1.72 -9.92 -4.88
N THR A 218 -2.58 -9.59 -5.84
CA THR A 218 -3.36 -10.54 -6.67
C THR A 218 -2.50 -11.63 -7.29
N ARG A 219 -1.30 -11.25 -7.78
CA ARG A 219 -0.30 -12.17 -8.31
C ARG A 219 0.12 -13.22 -7.26
N SER A 220 0.43 -12.78 -6.06
CA SER A 220 0.88 -13.65 -4.96
C SER A 220 -0.25 -14.53 -4.43
N ILE A 221 -1.50 -14.06 -4.51
CA ILE A 221 -2.71 -14.85 -4.24
C ILE A 221 -2.87 -15.95 -5.31
N PHE A 222 -2.78 -15.62 -6.60
CA PHE A 222 -2.91 -16.60 -7.68
C PHE A 222 -1.81 -17.66 -7.66
N ASP A 223 -0.58 -17.31 -7.24
CA ASP A 223 0.54 -18.24 -7.06
C ASP A 223 0.20 -19.44 -6.16
N VAL A 224 -0.75 -19.29 -5.23
CA VAL A 224 -1.22 -20.37 -4.34
C VAL A 224 -1.86 -21.52 -5.14
N ALA A 225 -2.55 -21.23 -6.26
CA ALA A 225 -3.23 -22.23 -7.08
C ALA A 225 -2.56 -22.52 -8.44
N LEU A 226 -1.89 -21.52 -9.05
CA LEU A 226 -1.29 -21.66 -10.39
C LEU A 226 -0.03 -22.52 -10.41
N ARG A 227 0.71 -22.54 -9.31
CA ARG A 227 2.00 -23.24 -9.20
C ARG A 227 1.85 -24.72 -9.56
N GLU A 228 2.76 -25.22 -10.41
CA GLU A 228 2.88 -26.65 -10.69
C GLU A 228 3.05 -27.47 -9.40
N GLY A 229 2.23 -28.51 -9.25
CA GLY A 229 2.16 -29.34 -8.05
C GLY A 229 1.50 -28.68 -6.83
N SER A 230 0.74 -27.58 -6.99
CA SER A 230 -0.11 -27.08 -5.90
C SER A 230 -1.24 -28.07 -5.58
N SER A 231 -1.60 -28.14 -4.29
CA SER A 231 -2.74 -28.88 -3.73
C SER A 231 -3.87 -27.96 -3.24
N VAL A 232 -3.71 -26.63 -3.34
CA VAL A 232 -4.61 -25.64 -2.72
C VAL A 232 -5.61 -25.09 -3.73
N PHE A 233 -6.82 -25.63 -3.74
CA PHE A 233 -7.95 -25.10 -4.49
C PHE A 233 -8.36 -23.75 -3.90
N LEU A 234 -8.14 -22.68 -4.67
CA LEU A 234 -8.41 -21.31 -4.24
C LEU A 234 -9.76 -20.84 -4.77
N MET A 235 -10.71 -20.57 -3.88
CA MET A 235 -11.88 -19.77 -4.20
C MET A 235 -11.47 -18.29 -4.15
N TYR A 236 -11.54 -17.59 -5.28
CA TYR A 236 -11.13 -16.18 -5.39
C TYR A 236 -12.38 -15.30 -5.48
N VAL A 237 -12.41 -14.20 -4.73
CA VAL A 237 -13.47 -13.18 -4.73
C VAL A 237 -12.82 -11.80 -4.83
N GLU A 238 -13.18 -11.00 -5.83
CA GLU A 238 -12.64 -9.64 -6.00
C GLU A 238 -13.67 -8.57 -5.62
N CYS A 239 -13.37 -7.74 -4.64
CA CYS A 239 -14.25 -6.63 -4.27
C CYS A 239 -14.15 -5.46 -5.26
N ASN A 240 -15.25 -5.17 -5.95
CA ASN A 240 -15.35 -4.08 -6.93
C ASN A 240 -16.60 -3.20 -6.63
N ASP A 241 -16.49 -1.89 -6.88
CA ASP A 241 -17.54 -0.89 -6.67
C ASP A 241 -18.39 -0.57 -7.91
N GLY A 242 -18.09 -1.24 -9.04
CA GLY A 242 -18.75 -1.01 -10.32
C GLY A 242 -18.27 0.22 -11.06
N SER A 243 -17.18 0.86 -10.62
CA SER A 243 -16.61 2.00 -11.33
C SER A 243 -16.09 1.57 -12.72
N PRO A 244 -16.47 2.26 -13.82
CA PRO A 244 -16.08 1.88 -15.18
C PRO A 244 -14.59 2.07 -15.49
N LEU A 245 -13.80 2.54 -14.51
CA LEU A 245 -12.37 2.80 -14.64
C LEU A 245 -11.52 1.52 -14.83
N PHE A 246 -12.09 0.33 -14.63
CA PHE A 246 -11.45 -0.97 -14.90
C PHE A 246 -12.33 -1.98 -15.67
N SER A 247 -13.62 -1.71 -15.89
CA SER A 247 -14.59 -2.73 -16.34
C SER A 247 -14.94 -2.72 -17.83
N GLY A 248 -14.12 -2.07 -18.67
CA GLY A 248 -14.25 -2.14 -20.13
C GLY A 248 -13.73 -3.45 -20.72
N ASP A 249 -12.45 -3.75 -20.47
CA ASP A 249 -11.67 -4.72 -21.27
C ASP A 249 -10.81 -5.71 -20.45
N GLU A 250 -10.81 -5.70 -19.11
CA GLU A 250 -10.08 -6.73 -18.32
C GLU A 250 -10.96 -7.99 -18.14
N PRO A 251 -10.65 -9.13 -18.80
CA PRO A 251 -11.54 -10.30 -18.83
C PRO A 251 -11.66 -11.05 -17.49
N THR A 252 -10.78 -10.73 -16.53
CA THR A 252 -10.62 -11.44 -15.26
C THR A 252 -11.45 -10.86 -14.10
N GLY A 253 -12.10 -9.71 -14.28
CA GLY A 253 -12.86 -9.07 -13.21
C GLY A 253 -14.03 -9.93 -12.73
N ASP A 254 -14.31 -9.90 -11.43
CA ASP A 254 -15.30 -10.79 -10.81
C ASP A 254 -16.76 -10.31 -11.04
N ARG A 255 -17.42 -10.85 -12.08
CA ARG A 255 -18.82 -10.53 -12.41
C ARG A 255 -19.81 -11.05 -11.37
N ASN A 256 -19.48 -12.10 -10.61
CA ASN A 256 -20.35 -12.65 -9.58
C ASN A 256 -20.38 -11.75 -8.35
N PHE A 257 -19.20 -11.27 -7.89
CA PHE A 257 -19.15 -10.24 -6.85
C PHE A 257 -19.85 -8.94 -7.30
N MET A 258 -19.66 -8.52 -8.55
CA MET A 258 -20.39 -7.37 -9.09
C MET A 258 -21.91 -7.56 -9.03
N ARG A 259 -22.41 -8.76 -9.34
CA ARG A 259 -23.84 -9.09 -9.19
C ARG A 259 -24.29 -9.02 -7.73
N LEU A 260 -23.51 -9.56 -6.79
CA LEU A 260 -23.77 -9.44 -5.35
C LEU A 260 -23.85 -7.97 -4.92
N TYR A 261 -22.91 -7.13 -5.36
CA TYR A 261 -22.92 -5.69 -5.09
C TYR A 261 -24.20 -4.99 -5.60
N TRP A 262 -24.63 -5.24 -6.85
CA TRP A 262 -25.86 -4.66 -7.38
C TRP A 262 -27.11 -5.10 -6.59
N ARG A 263 -27.18 -6.38 -6.16
CA ARG A 263 -28.28 -6.88 -5.32
C ARG A 263 -28.27 -6.22 -3.93
N MET A 264 -27.09 -6.07 -3.32
CA MET A 264 -26.92 -5.36 -2.04
C MET A 264 -27.30 -3.88 -2.15
N GLN A 265 -26.97 -3.21 -3.26
CA GLN A 265 -27.34 -1.83 -3.51
C GLN A 265 -28.85 -1.68 -3.67
N HIS A 266 -29.51 -2.58 -4.40
CA HIS A 266 -30.97 -2.61 -4.50
C HIS A 266 -31.62 -2.83 -3.12
N LEU A 267 -31.11 -3.78 -2.33
CA LEU A 267 -31.56 -4.07 -0.96
C LEU A 267 -31.39 -2.87 0.00
N ALA A 268 -30.28 -2.13 -0.15
CA ALA A 268 -30.03 -0.90 0.60
C ALA A 268 -31.06 0.19 0.34
N VAL A 269 -31.58 0.28 -0.90
CA VAL A 269 -32.60 1.25 -1.29
C VAL A 269 -34.02 0.79 -0.90
N THR A 270 -34.35 -0.49 -1.04
CA THR A 270 -35.72 -0.99 -0.83
C THR A 270 -36.04 -1.34 0.62
N THR A 271 -35.08 -1.93 1.34
CA THR A 271 -35.29 -2.48 2.70
C THR A 271 -34.36 -1.84 3.74
N GLY A 272 -33.23 -1.31 3.31
CA GLY A 272 -32.19 -0.74 4.18
C GLY A 272 -31.33 -1.82 4.83
N LEU A 273 -30.03 -1.81 4.53
CA LEU A 273 -29.05 -2.82 4.99
C LEU A 273 -28.84 -2.79 6.51
N SER A 274 -29.17 -1.69 7.19
CA SER A 274 -29.13 -1.59 8.65
C SER A 274 -30.34 -2.23 9.37
N THR A 275 -31.39 -2.63 8.64
CA THR A 275 -32.59 -3.24 9.23
C THR A 275 -32.40 -4.76 9.44
N LYS A 276 -33.15 -5.35 10.37
CA LYS A 276 -33.11 -6.80 10.62
C LYS A 276 -33.38 -7.63 9.35
N ASN A 277 -34.34 -7.21 8.53
CA ASN A 277 -34.69 -7.90 7.29
C ASN A 277 -33.62 -7.69 6.21
N GLY A 278 -33.07 -6.47 6.08
CA GLY A 278 -31.96 -6.18 5.19
C GLY A 278 -30.69 -6.96 5.55
N GLN A 279 -30.37 -7.11 6.83
CA GLN A 279 -29.25 -7.92 7.29
C GLN A 279 -29.47 -9.43 7.03
N ALA A 280 -30.68 -9.95 7.26
CA ALA A 280 -31.00 -11.35 6.98
C ALA A 280 -30.91 -11.69 5.49
N GLU A 281 -31.42 -10.82 4.61
CA GLU A 281 -31.29 -11.01 3.16
C GLU A 281 -29.84 -10.81 2.69
N ALA A 282 -29.09 -9.87 3.27
CA ALA A 282 -27.66 -9.72 2.98
C ALA A 282 -26.86 -10.97 3.36
N ASP A 283 -27.09 -11.54 4.55
CA ASP A 283 -26.49 -12.82 4.96
C ASP A 283 -26.85 -13.96 3.98
N ARG A 284 -28.11 -14.03 3.53
CA ARG A 284 -28.60 -15.01 2.55
C ARG A 284 -27.91 -14.86 1.19
N LEU A 285 -27.80 -13.64 0.67
CA LEU A 285 -27.13 -13.35 -0.60
C LEU A 285 -25.63 -13.68 -0.56
N ILE A 286 -24.98 -13.46 0.58
CA ILE A 286 -23.58 -13.84 0.80
C ILE A 286 -23.44 -15.36 0.86
N ALA A 287 -24.32 -16.06 1.59
CA ALA A 287 -24.33 -17.51 1.62
C ALA A 287 -24.56 -18.12 0.22
N LEU A 288 -25.45 -17.53 -0.58
CA LEU A 288 -25.70 -17.93 -1.98
C LEU A 288 -24.43 -17.84 -2.81
N GLU A 289 -23.72 -16.70 -2.75
CA GLU A 289 -22.48 -16.45 -3.48
C GLU A 289 -21.40 -17.50 -3.19
N PHE A 290 -21.09 -17.74 -1.90
CA PHE A 290 -20.09 -18.74 -1.50
C PHE A 290 -20.54 -20.17 -1.82
N THR A 291 -21.84 -20.48 -1.67
CA THR A 291 -22.41 -21.79 -2.00
C THR A 291 -22.33 -22.09 -3.50
N SER A 292 -22.62 -21.11 -4.36
CA SER A 292 -22.50 -21.26 -5.81
C SER A 292 -21.07 -21.53 -6.26
N ARG A 293 -20.08 -20.84 -5.67
CA ARG A 293 -18.65 -21.04 -5.99
C ARG A 293 -18.09 -22.39 -5.58
N ILE A 294 -18.53 -22.96 -4.46
CA ILE A 294 -18.09 -24.31 -4.01
C ILE A 294 -18.82 -25.43 -4.75
N LEU A 295 -20.09 -25.22 -5.13
CA LEU A 295 -20.82 -26.16 -5.99
C LEU A 295 -20.26 -26.19 -7.42
N HIS A 296 -19.80 -25.06 -7.95
CA HIS A 296 -19.06 -25.01 -9.22
C HIS A 296 -17.84 -25.95 -9.19
N LEU A 297 -17.04 -25.91 -8.10
CA LEU A 297 -15.90 -26.81 -7.90
C LEU A 297 -16.32 -28.30 -7.89
N ILE A 298 -17.44 -28.64 -7.25
CA ILE A 298 -17.96 -30.02 -7.23
C ILE A 298 -18.33 -30.50 -8.64
N LEU A 299 -19.08 -29.68 -9.39
CA LEU A 299 -19.49 -30.03 -10.74
C LEU A 299 -18.26 -30.14 -11.69
N MET A 300 -17.22 -29.32 -11.47
CA MET A 300 -15.94 -29.48 -12.16
C MET A 300 -15.23 -30.81 -11.84
N PHE A 301 -15.19 -31.25 -10.58
CA PHE A 301 -14.62 -32.55 -10.21
C PHE A 301 -15.40 -33.74 -10.79
N GLU A 302 -16.72 -33.61 -10.90
CA GLU A 302 -17.59 -34.65 -11.46
C GLU A 302 -17.50 -34.70 -13.00
N LYS A 303 -17.15 -33.59 -13.65
CA LYS A 303 -16.84 -33.54 -15.10
C LYS A 303 -15.40 -33.97 -15.44
N LYS A 304 -14.39 -33.50 -14.69
CA LYS A 304 -12.96 -33.68 -14.96
C LYS A 304 -12.30 -34.43 -13.79
N LYS A 305 -11.93 -35.70 -14.02
CA LYS A 305 -11.26 -36.54 -13.01
C LYS A 305 -9.94 -35.95 -12.52
N ASP A 306 -9.13 -35.46 -13.46
CA ASP A 306 -7.80 -34.87 -13.18
C ASP A 306 -7.89 -33.34 -13.06
N LEU A 307 -8.82 -32.86 -12.22
CA LEU A 307 -8.97 -31.43 -11.95
C LEU A 307 -7.84 -30.92 -11.05
N THR A 308 -7.16 -29.86 -11.49
CA THR A 308 -6.08 -29.21 -10.73
C THR A 308 -6.57 -27.93 -10.05
N PRO A 309 -5.87 -27.42 -9.01
CA PRO A 309 -6.15 -26.10 -8.45
C PRO A 309 -6.06 -24.96 -9.47
N ARG A 310 -5.13 -25.07 -10.43
CA ARG A 310 -4.96 -24.15 -11.56
C ARG A 310 -6.24 -24.08 -12.39
N ASP A 311 -6.83 -25.21 -12.74
CA ASP A 311 -8.09 -25.29 -13.51
C ASP A 311 -9.22 -24.53 -12.82
N TYR A 312 -9.39 -24.71 -11.50
CA TYR A 312 -10.45 -24.05 -10.74
C TYR A 312 -10.27 -22.53 -10.67
N LEU A 313 -9.03 -22.05 -10.47
CA LEU A 313 -8.76 -20.61 -10.51
C LEU A 313 -9.03 -20.03 -11.90
N LEU A 314 -8.50 -20.64 -12.96
CA LEU A 314 -8.68 -20.15 -14.34
C LEU A 314 -10.14 -20.15 -14.77
N SER A 315 -10.93 -21.12 -14.31
CA SER A 315 -12.39 -21.17 -14.53
C SER A 315 -13.10 -19.98 -13.87
N GLN A 316 -12.81 -19.66 -12.60
CA GLN A 316 -13.39 -18.51 -11.89
C GLN A 316 -13.03 -17.14 -12.51
N LEU A 317 -11.90 -17.06 -13.24
CA LEU A 317 -11.44 -15.83 -13.87
C LEU A 317 -11.94 -15.64 -15.31
N ASN A 318 -12.70 -16.58 -15.88
CA ASN A 318 -13.17 -16.51 -17.27
C ASN A 318 -14.62 -17.05 -17.38
N ASP A 319 -14.88 -18.00 -18.28
CA ASP A 319 -16.23 -18.50 -18.60
C ASP A 319 -16.92 -19.23 -17.43
N GLY A 320 -16.17 -19.76 -16.46
CA GLY A 320 -16.73 -20.35 -15.23
C GLY A 320 -17.48 -19.35 -14.36
N GLN A 321 -17.31 -18.04 -14.58
CA GLN A 321 -18.18 -17.05 -13.94
C GLN A 321 -19.65 -17.22 -14.34
N GLN A 322 -19.93 -17.62 -15.59
CA GLN A 322 -21.30 -17.85 -16.08
C GLN A 322 -21.94 -19.07 -15.42
N SER A 323 -21.21 -20.17 -15.22
CA SER A 323 -21.75 -21.33 -14.51
C SER A 323 -21.98 -21.04 -13.02
N ILE A 324 -21.14 -20.23 -12.37
CA ILE A 324 -21.40 -19.74 -11.00
C ILE A 324 -22.69 -18.90 -10.97
N MET A 325 -22.92 -18.02 -11.96
CA MET A 325 -24.18 -17.26 -12.07
C MET A 325 -25.41 -18.16 -12.28
N GLU A 326 -25.29 -19.23 -13.08
CA GLU A 326 -26.35 -20.21 -13.32
C GLU A 326 -26.68 -21.01 -12.06
N ILE A 327 -25.68 -21.48 -11.31
CA ILE A 327 -25.87 -22.14 -10.01
C ILE A 327 -26.55 -21.17 -9.04
N SER A 328 -26.12 -19.90 -8.99
CA SER A 328 -26.73 -18.85 -8.18
C SER A 328 -28.21 -18.61 -8.55
N ASN A 329 -28.57 -18.69 -9.84
CA ASN A 329 -29.97 -18.57 -10.28
C ASN A 329 -30.82 -19.75 -9.79
N CYS A 330 -30.33 -20.98 -9.94
CA CYS A 330 -31.04 -22.18 -9.49
C CYS A 330 -31.32 -22.14 -7.99
N LEU A 331 -30.35 -21.69 -7.19
CA LEU A 331 -30.43 -21.68 -5.72
C LEU A 331 -31.04 -20.39 -5.14
N ASP A 332 -31.49 -19.43 -5.97
CA ASP A 332 -31.84 -18.08 -5.49
C ASP A 332 -33.08 -18.03 -4.60
N GLU A 333 -33.97 -19.03 -4.68
CA GLU A 333 -35.15 -19.13 -3.82
C GLU A 333 -34.85 -19.79 -2.45
N LEU A 334 -33.63 -20.31 -2.24
CA LEU A 334 -33.27 -21.00 -1.01
C LEU A 334 -32.97 -20.04 0.14
N ASP A 335 -33.37 -20.46 1.35
CA ASP A 335 -33.10 -19.76 2.60
C ASP A 335 -31.63 -19.89 3.05
N TYR A 336 -31.24 -19.02 3.98
CA TYR A 336 -29.87 -18.93 4.49
C TYR A 336 -29.38 -20.24 5.14
N ASP A 337 -30.23 -20.94 5.91
CA ASP A 337 -29.82 -22.17 6.59
C ASP A 337 -29.64 -23.32 5.59
N THR A 338 -30.50 -23.41 4.59
CA THR A 338 -30.36 -24.40 3.50
C THR A 338 -29.07 -24.14 2.70
N LEU A 339 -28.78 -22.88 2.34
CA LEU A 339 -27.53 -22.51 1.66
C LEU A 339 -26.29 -22.83 2.50
N ARG A 340 -26.29 -22.46 3.78
CA ARG A 340 -25.19 -22.77 4.72
C ARG A 340 -24.94 -24.27 4.84
N ILE A 341 -26.01 -25.08 4.92
CA ILE A 341 -25.92 -26.54 4.95
C ILE A 341 -25.36 -27.08 3.62
N PHE A 342 -25.74 -26.50 2.48
CA PHE A 342 -25.20 -26.88 1.17
C PHE A 342 -23.70 -26.58 1.06
N PHE A 343 -23.23 -25.43 1.56
CA PHE A 343 -21.80 -25.14 1.66
C PHE A 343 -21.05 -26.17 2.53
N GLU A 344 -21.60 -26.52 3.70
CA GLU A 344 -21.03 -27.53 4.61
C GLU A 344 -20.96 -28.93 3.95
N MET A 345 -22.04 -29.38 3.31
CA MET A 345 -22.09 -30.65 2.59
C MET A 345 -21.15 -30.67 1.38
N ALA A 346 -21.05 -29.56 0.66
CA ALA A 346 -20.14 -29.40 -0.45
C ALA A 346 -18.67 -29.52 0.00
N PHE A 347 -18.29 -28.77 1.04
CA PHE A 347 -16.94 -28.81 1.60
C PHE A 347 -16.56 -30.19 2.15
N ALA A 348 -17.48 -30.86 2.85
CA ALA A 348 -17.28 -32.22 3.34
C ALA A 348 -17.11 -33.24 2.19
N ARG A 349 -17.89 -33.12 1.10
CA ARG A 349 -17.76 -33.95 -0.10
C ARG A 349 -16.38 -33.79 -0.75
N LEU A 350 -15.92 -32.54 -0.93
CA LEU A 350 -14.61 -32.27 -1.54
C LEU A 350 -13.45 -32.87 -0.73
N LYS A 351 -13.50 -32.72 0.60
CA LYS A 351 -12.51 -33.30 1.53
C LYS A 351 -12.48 -34.84 1.52
N ALA A 352 -13.61 -35.49 1.22
CA ALA A 352 -13.68 -36.94 1.09
C ALA A 352 -13.26 -37.45 -0.30
N SER A 353 -13.47 -36.67 -1.36
CA SER A 353 -13.20 -37.10 -2.75
C SER A 353 -11.72 -37.04 -3.17
N VAL A 354 -10.88 -36.24 -2.49
CA VAL A 354 -9.51 -35.96 -2.94
C VAL A 354 -8.50 -36.11 -1.80
N THR A 355 -7.52 -37.01 -1.98
CA THR A 355 -6.42 -37.21 -1.04
C THR A 355 -5.54 -35.95 -0.99
N ASN A 356 -5.22 -35.45 0.22
CA ASN A 356 -4.50 -34.19 0.43
C ASN A 356 -5.21 -32.93 -0.12
N PHE A 357 -6.55 -32.94 -0.25
CA PHE A 357 -7.32 -31.75 -0.61
C PHE A 357 -7.04 -30.58 0.36
N GLN A 358 -6.58 -29.46 -0.19
CA GLN A 358 -6.52 -28.19 0.54
C GLN A 358 -7.37 -27.17 -0.19
N PHE A 359 -8.04 -26.31 0.58
CA PHE A 359 -8.95 -25.30 0.08
C PHE A 359 -8.70 -24.00 0.83
N ALA A 360 -8.72 -22.88 0.12
CA ALA A 360 -8.54 -21.55 0.69
C ALA A 360 -9.52 -20.58 0.04
N ILE A 361 -9.89 -19.53 0.76
CA ILE A 361 -10.73 -18.43 0.25
C ILE A 361 -9.86 -17.16 0.20
N ALA A 362 -9.82 -16.48 -0.94
CA ALA A 362 -9.22 -15.16 -1.08
C ALA A 362 -10.29 -14.09 -1.32
N ILE A 363 -10.21 -13.00 -0.55
CA ILE A 363 -10.93 -11.75 -0.79
C ILE A 363 -9.87 -10.71 -1.20
N ASP A 364 -9.84 -10.32 -2.48
CA ASP A 364 -8.93 -9.28 -2.99
C ASP A 364 -9.63 -7.92 -3.14
N GLU A 365 -8.81 -6.86 -3.20
CA GLU A 365 -9.20 -5.45 -3.06
C GLU A 365 -10.18 -5.19 -1.90
N ALA A 366 -9.97 -5.88 -0.77
CA ALA A 366 -10.77 -5.79 0.45
C ALA A 366 -10.88 -4.35 1.03
N THR A 367 -10.00 -3.43 0.63
CA THR A 367 -10.14 -1.99 0.93
C THR A 367 -11.36 -1.38 0.24
N VAL A 368 -11.66 -1.78 -1.00
CA VAL A 368 -12.88 -1.40 -1.72
C VAL A 368 -14.10 -1.95 -0.97
N GLY A 369 -14.09 -3.26 -0.67
CA GLY A 369 -15.16 -3.90 0.11
C GLY A 369 -15.37 -3.30 1.51
N SER A 370 -14.30 -2.79 2.15
CA SER A 370 -14.41 -2.13 3.46
C SER A 370 -15.18 -0.81 3.39
N ASN A 371 -15.18 -0.14 2.23
CA ASN A 371 -15.87 1.13 1.99
C ASN A 371 -17.27 0.93 1.38
N LEU A 372 -17.51 -0.20 0.70
CA LEU A 372 -18.82 -0.53 0.15
C LEU A 372 -19.87 -0.70 1.26
N PHE A 373 -20.89 0.15 1.23
CA PHE A 373 -21.94 0.22 2.26
C PHE A 373 -21.41 0.53 3.67
N ASP A 374 -20.35 1.36 3.79
CA ASP A 374 -19.80 1.71 5.10
C ASP A 374 -20.88 2.29 6.05
N GLY A 375 -20.78 1.91 7.33
CA GLY A 375 -21.78 2.21 8.36
C GLY A 375 -23.09 1.41 8.30
N GLN A 376 -23.39 0.68 7.21
CA GLN A 376 -24.64 -0.08 7.08
C GLN A 376 -24.61 -1.43 7.81
N PHE A 377 -23.45 -2.09 7.83
CA PHE A 377 -23.23 -3.32 8.59
C PHE A 377 -22.61 -3.01 9.94
N LYS A 378 -22.73 -3.94 10.89
CA LYS A 378 -22.09 -3.85 12.21
C LYS A 378 -21.23 -5.08 12.47
N ASN A 379 -20.16 -4.89 13.24
CA ASN A 379 -19.34 -6.00 13.73
C ASN A 379 -19.69 -6.40 15.18
N HIS A 380 -18.94 -7.33 15.76
CA HIS A 380 -19.13 -7.84 17.13
C HIS A 380 -18.96 -6.79 18.25
N LYS A 381 -18.60 -5.55 17.93
CA LYS A 381 -18.52 -4.40 18.85
C LYS A 381 -19.54 -3.31 18.50
N ASP A 382 -20.53 -3.64 17.67
CA ASP A 382 -21.59 -2.74 17.20
C ASP A 382 -21.08 -1.51 16.40
N HIS A 383 -19.82 -1.52 15.96
CA HIS A 383 -19.23 -0.47 15.12
C HIS A 383 -19.65 -0.64 13.66
N GLY A 384 -19.97 0.47 13.00
CA GLY A 384 -20.30 0.52 11.56
C GLY A 384 -19.18 0.01 10.65
N ARG A 385 -19.56 -0.70 9.57
CA ARG A 385 -18.68 -1.38 8.60
C ARG A 385 -19.33 -1.49 7.22
N GLY A 386 -18.48 -1.68 6.20
CA GLY A 386 -18.88 -2.13 4.86
C GLY A 386 -19.00 -3.66 4.72
N ILE A 387 -19.16 -4.12 3.47
CA ILE A 387 -19.52 -5.52 3.13
C ILE A 387 -18.50 -6.58 3.55
N ILE A 388 -17.25 -6.21 3.84
CA ILE A 388 -16.24 -7.15 4.38
C ILE A 388 -16.69 -7.79 5.70
N ALA A 389 -17.42 -7.08 6.56
CA ALA A 389 -17.87 -7.63 7.83
C ALA A 389 -18.83 -8.83 7.69
N PRO A 390 -19.95 -8.76 6.95
CA PRO A 390 -20.82 -9.92 6.73
C PRO A 390 -20.17 -11.02 5.86
N LEU A 391 -19.25 -10.70 4.95
CA LEU A 391 -18.47 -11.71 4.22
C LEU A 391 -17.63 -12.56 5.19
N LEU A 392 -16.90 -11.91 6.11
CA LEU A 392 -16.08 -12.60 7.12
C LEU A 392 -16.92 -13.38 8.13
N LYS A 393 -18.06 -12.83 8.55
CA LYS A 393 -19.04 -13.53 9.40
C LYS A 393 -19.48 -14.86 8.80
N HIS A 394 -19.60 -14.96 7.47
CA HIS A 394 -19.95 -16.21 6.80
C HIS A 394 -18.79 -17.21 6.73
N ILE A 395 -17.57 -16.77 6.40
CA ILE A 395 -16.44 -17.70 6.11
C ILE A 395 -15.57 -18.08 7.32
N VAL A 396 -15.37 -17.17 8.28
CA VAL A 396 -14.49 -17.39 9.46
C VAL A 396 -14.93 -18.55 10.37
N PRO A 397 -16.23 -18.92 10.50
CA PRO A 397 -16.64 -20.11 11.26
C PRO A 397 -16.12 -21.45 10.71
N TYR A 398 -15.67 -21.51 9.46
CA TYR A 398 -15.15 -22.74 8.85
C TYR A 398 -13.64 -22.89 9.07
N PRO A 399 -13.11 -24.13 9.21
CA PRO A 399 -11.68 -24.40 9.31
C PRO A 399 -10.99 -24.30 7.94
N ILE A 400 -11.07 -23.12 7.32
CA ILE A 400 -10.59 -22.80 5.97
C ILE A 400 -9.61 -21.61 6.10
N PRO A 401 -8.37 -21.72 5.58
CA PRO A 401 -7.47 -20.58 5.43
C PRO A 401 -8.12 -19.44 4.62
N VAL A 402 -8.09 -18.23 5.16
CA VAL A 402 -8.62 -17.02 4.47
C VAL A 402 -7.48 -16.05 4.17
N LEU A 403 -7.35 -15.65 2.91
CA LEU A 403 -6.47 -14.58 2.46
C LEU A 403 -7.30 -13.31 2.26
N ILE A 404 -6.96 -12.21 2.94
CA ILE A 404 -7.62 -10.91 2.77
C ILE A 404 -6.60 -9.94 2.23
N ALA A 405 -6.68 -9.59 0.95
CA ALA A 405 -5.77 -8.64 0.33
C ALA A 405 -6.44 -7.29 0.12
N GLY A 406 -5.78 -6.23 0.54
CA GLY A 406 -6.26 -4.85 0.37
C GLY A 406 -5.15 -3.90 -0.06
N THR A 407 -5.52 -2.85 -0.78
CA THR A 407 -4.63 -1.71 -0.98
C THR A 407 -4.58 -0.89 0.30
N SER A 408 -3.46 -0.94 1.03
CA SER A 408 -3.20 -0.07 2.18
C SER A 408 -1.68 0.09 2.43
N THR A 409 -1.33 1.00 3.33
CA THR A 409 0.05 1.24 3.77
C THR A 409 0.57 0.19 4.75
N THR A 410 1.88 0.16 4.99
CA THR A 410 2.53 -0.63 6.06
C THR A 410 2.09 -0.26 7.50
N HIS A 411 1.47 0.92 7.70
CA HIS A 411 0.93 1.34 9.00
C HIS A 411 -0.59 1.19 9.15
N GLN A 412 -1.32 1.05 8.05
CA GLN A 412 -2.74 0.68 8.06
C GLN A 412 -3.07 -0.77 8.49
N PRO A 413 -2.15 -1.76 8.67
CA PRO A 413 -2.50 -3.02 9.33
C PRO A 413 -3.02 -2.76 10.76
N HIS A 414 -2.66 -1.62 11.37
CA HIS A 414 -3.16 -1.22 12.68
C HIS A 414 -4.44 -0.36 12.66
N GLN A 415 -4.97 0.05 11.51
CA GLN A 415 -6.25 0.78 11.43
C GLN A 415 -7.25 0.09 10.50
N HIS A 416 -6.91 -0.15 9.24
CA HIS A 416 -7.73 -0.96 8.34
C HIS A 416 -7.67 -2.43 8.75
N GLY A 417 -6.49 -2.93 9.11
CA GLY A 417 -6.39 -4.23 9.77
C GLY A 417 -7.02 -4.26 11.17
N ARG A 418 -7.24 -3.12 11.86
CA ARG A 418 -8.14 -3.05 13.05
C ARG A 418 -9.63 -3.02 12.69
N LYS A 419 -10.03 -2.45 11.54
CA LYS A 419 -11.40 -2.57 11.02
C LYS A 419 -11.67 -4.06 10.75
N VAL A 420 -10.87 -4.69 9.89
CA VAL A 420 -10.91 -6.13 9.54
C VAL A 420 -10.77 -7.07 10.75
N LYS A 421 -9.80 -6.88 11.66
CA LYS A 421 -9.69 -7.63 12.94
C LYS A 421 -10.89 -7.42 13.86
N GLY A 422 -11.47 -6.22 13.83
CA GLY A 422 -12.74 -5.92 14.49
C GLY A 422 -13.90 -6.73 13.91
N ASP A 423 -13.76 -7.28 12.72
CA ASP A 423 -14.81 -7.99 11.99
C ASP A 423 -14.58 -9.52 12.03
N ILE A 424 -13.32 -9.97 12.11
CA ILE A 424 -12.93 -11.38 12.32
C ILE A 424 -13.34 -11.92 13.70
N GLY A 425 -13.34 -11.08 14.75
CA GLY A 425 -13.79 -11.47 16.10
C GLY A 425 -12.67 -11.81 17.10
N LYS A 426 -13.04 -12.17 18.33
CA LYS A 426 -12.10 -12.62 19.37
C LYS A 426 -11.79 -14.12 19.19
N GLY A 427 -10.51 -14.48 19.17
CA GLY A 427 -10.06 -15.88 19.27
C GLY A 427 -9.45 -16.48 17.99
N VAL A 428 -9.47 -15.76 16.87
CA VAL A 428 -8.83 -16.19 15.62
C VAL A 428 -7.37 -15.73 15.58
N SER A 429 -6.45 -16.61 15.18
CA SER A 429 -5.06 -16.25 14.93
C SER A 429 -4.90 -15.61 13.55
N GLU A 430 -4.29 -14.42 13.55
CA GLU A 430 -4.12 -13.56 12.37
C GLU A 430 -2.64 -13.35 12.06
N ASN A 431 -2.26 -13.40 10.78
CA ASN A 431 -0.94 -12.99 10.31
C ASN A 431 -1.07 -11.74 9.42
N PHE A 432 -0.23 -10.73 9.64
CA PHE A 432 -0.18 -9.52 8.82
C PHE A 432 1.04 -9.53 7.92
N ILE A 433 0.85 -9.24 6.63
CA ILE A 433 1.88 -9.30 5.60
C ILE A 433 1.88 -7.98 4.82
N SER A 434 2.99 -7.24 4.89
CA SER A 434 3.13 -5.94 4.21
C SER A 434 4.33 -5.82 3.26
N ASP A 435 5.22 -6.81 3.26
CA ASP A 435 6.59 -6.61 2.78
C ASP A 435 6.72 -7.00 1.31
N TYR A 436 6.16 -6.14 0.45
CA TYR A 436 6.32 -6.24 -1.00
C TYR A 436 7.51 -5.40 -1.47
N LYS A 437 8.55 -6.08 -1.95
CA LYS A 437 9.76 -5.43 -2.49
C LYS A 437 9.48 -4.77 -3.85
N PRO A 438 9.87 -3.51 -4.09
CA PRO A 438 9.88 -2.92 -5.43
C PRO A 438 10.98 -3.57 -6.30
N LEU A 439 10.81 -3.50 -7.62
CA LEU A 439 11.80 -3.92 -8.61
C LEU A 439 12.76 -2.78 -8.94
N SER A 440 14.06 -3.05 -8.87
CA SER A 440 15.09 -2.23 -9.53
C SER A 440 15.03 -2.39 -11.06
N ILE A 441 15.68 -1.49 -11.82
CA ILE A 441 15.74 -1.60 -13.29
C ILE A 441 16.32 -2.94 -13.77
N ALA A 442 17.38 -3.45 -13.12
CA ALA A 442 17.94 -4.76 -13.45
C ALA A 442 16.94 -5.90 -13.18
N GLU A 443 16.14 -5.79 -12.11
CA GLU A 443 15.06 -6.75 -11.83
C GLU A 443 13.88 -6.62 -12.81
N VAL A 444 13.58 -5.42 -13.33
CA VAL A 444 12.58 -5.20 -14.40
C VAL A 444 13.05 -5.85 -15.70
N GLU A 445 14.29 -5.60 -16.12
CA GLU A 445 14.88 -6.20 -17.32
C GLU A 445 14.88 -7.72 -17.22
N ALA A 446 15.44 -8.27 -16.15
CA ALA A 446 15.45 -9.71 -15.89
C ALA A 446 14.03 -10.30 -15.72
N TYR A 447 13.03 -9.49 -15.35
CA TYR A 447 11.64 -9.92 -15.26
C TYR A 447 11.01 -10.06 -16.66
N ILE A 448 11.13 -9.06 -17.54
CA ILE A 448 10.55 -9.14 -18.89
C ILE A 448 11.30 -10.12 -19.80
N GLN A 449 12.63 -10.22 -19.67
CA GLN A 449 13.46 -11.16 -20.43
C GLN A 449 13.17 -12.62 -20.08
N LYS A 450 12.48 -12.94 -18.97
CA LYS A 450 11.99 -14.30 -18.72
C LYS A 450 10.98 -14.75 -19.76
N TYR A 451 10.19 -13.81 -20.30
CA TYR A 451 9.07 -14.08 -21.18
C TYR A 451 9.40 -13.80 -22.65
N LEU A 452 10.03 -12.65 -22.91
CA LEU A 452 10.26 -12.10 -24.25
C LEU A 452 11.75 -12.06 -24.61
N ASP A 453 12.04 -12.06 -25.91
CA ASP A 453 13.38 -11.93 -26.47
C ASP A 453 13.68 -10.50 -26.93
N PHE A 454 14.66 -9.88 -26.27
CA PHE A 454 15.13 -8.51 -26.51
C PHE A 454 16.56 -8.47 -27.07
N SER A 455 17.05 -9.58 -27.65
CA SER A 455 18.37 -9.72 -28.29
C SER A 455 18.80 -8.57 -29.22
N ASP A 456 17.85 -7.93 -29.92
CA ASP A 456 18.07 -6.83 -30.87
C ASP A 456 17.68 -5.44 -30.30
N CYS A 457 17.58 -5.30 -28.98
CA CYS A 457 17.17 -4.06 -28.30
C CYS A 457 18.29 -3.52 -27.40
N ASP A 458 18.44 -2.19 -27.37
CA ASP A 458 19.27 -1.47 -26.43
C ASP A 458 18.38 -0.72 -25.42
N PHE A 459 18.35 -1.21 -24.19
CA PHE A 459 17.62 -0.56 -23.09
C PHE A 459 18.26 0.77 -22.66
N THR A 460 19.57 0.95 -22.88
CA THR A 460 20.32 2.15 -22.45
C THR A 460 20.05 3.36 -23.34
N ALA A 461 19.63 3.13 -24.58
CA ALA A 461 19.17 4.16 -25.52
C ALA A 461 17.82 4.79 -25.14
N ILE A 462 17.03 4.16 -24.26
CA ILE A 462 15.68 4.60 -23.91
C ILE A 462 15.72 5.47 -22.64
N GLU A 463 15.62 6.79 -22.78
CA GLU A 463 15.72 7.71 -21.63
C GLU A 463 14.68 7.40 -20.54
N GLU A 464 13.45 7.08 -20.93
CA GLU A 464 12.38 6.83 -19.95
C GLU A 464 12.48 5.46 -19.26
N TRP A 465 13.42 4.59 -19.64
CA TRP A 465 13.59 3.25 -19.05
C TRP A 465 13.65 3.28 -17.52
N LYS A 466 14.38 4.26 -16.96
CA LYS A 466 14.54 4.48 -15.52
C LYS A 466 13.22 4.63 -14.74
N TYR A 467 12.14 5.09 -15.37
CA TYR A 467 10.85 5.28 -14.71
C TYR A 467 10.05 3.98 -14.51
N LEU A 468 10.54 2.84 -15.03
CA LEU A 468 9.91 1.54 -14.86
C LEU A 468 10.26 0.84 -13.53
N ALA A 469 11.27 1.34 -12.81
CA ALA A 469 11.60 0.87 -11.47
C ALA A 469 10.46 1.21 -10.48
N GLY A 470 10.25 0.31 -9.51
CA GLY A 470 9.15 0.41 -8.55
C GLY A 470 8.23 -0.79 -8.60
N ARG A 471 6.93 -0.55 -8.69
CA ARG A 471 5.89 -1.60 -8.59
C ARG A 471 5.93 -2.59 -9.77
N PRO A 472 5.80 -3.92 -9.53
CA PRO A 472 5.74 -4.92 -10.60
C PRO A 472 4.70 -4.68 -11.71
N ARG A 473 3.63 -3.93 -11.42
CA ARG A 473 2.63 -3.49 -12.42
C ARG A 473 3.24 -2.71 -13.60
N LEU A 474 4.35 -2.00 -13.41
CA LEU A 474 5.05 -1.30 -14.51
C LEU A 474 5.66 -2.32 -15.48
N ALA A 475 6.41 -3.30 -14.97
CA ALA A 475 7.01 -4.36 -15.77
C ALA A 475 5.96 -5.24 -16.47
N SER A 476 4.81 -5.51 -15.82
CA SER A 476 3.72 -6.25 -16.47
C SER A 476 3.02 -5.43 -17.56
N ARG A 477 2.81 -4.13 -17.35
CA ARG A 477 2.24 -3.26 -18.38
C ARG A 477 3.18 -3.12 -19.57
N LEU A 478 4.48 -2.96 -19.35
CA LEU A 478 5.49 -2.93 -20.42
C LEU A 478 5.40 -4.17 -21.33
N LEU A 479 5.24 -5.37 -20.75
CA LEU A 479 5.14 -6.61 -21.52
C LEU A 479 3.86 -6.64 -22.38
N LEU A 480 2.70 -6.28 -21.81
CA LEU A 480 1.44 -6.14 -22.55
C LEU A 480 1.59 -5.15 -23.71
N GLU A 481 2.14 -3.96 -23.45
CA GLU A 481 2.35 -2.91 -24.45
C GLU A 481 3.36 -3.32 -25.53
N THR A 482 4.37 -4.15 -25.20
CA THR A 482 5.32 -4.70 -26.18
C THR A 482 4.62 -5.64 -27.15
N VAL A 483 3.78 -6.56 -26.64
CA VAL A 483 2.99 -7.49 -27.48
C VAL A 483 1.95 -6.73 -28.31
N GLN A 484 1.26 -5.74 -27.74
CA GLN A 484 0.30 -4.91 -28.47
C GLN A 484 0.98 -4.03 -29.55
N ALA A 485 2.13 -3.43 -29.25
CA ALA A 485 2.89 -2.66 -30.23
C ALA A 485 3.44 -3.55 -31.36
N GLU A 486 3.95 -4.75 -31.06
CA GLU A 486 4.38 -5.72 -32.09
C GLU A 486 3.22 -6.17 -32.97
N LYS A 487 2.04 -6.48 -32.39
CA LYS A 487 0.81 -6.81 -33.13
C LYS A 487 0.40 -5.71 -34.11
N ASN A 488 0.54 -4.45 -33.71
CA ASN A 488 0.08 -3.29 -34.48
C ASN A 488 1.11 -2.74 -35.48
N TYR A 489 2.41 -2.81 -35.16
CA TYR A 489 3.47 -2.11 -35.89
C TYR A 489 4.67 -3.00 -36.27
N GLY A 490 4.71 -4.27 -35.85
CA GLY A 490 5.88 -5.15 -36.01
C GLY A 490 6.29 -5.42 -37.47
N LYS A 491 5.37 -5.22 -38.42
CA LYS A 491 5.64 -5.34 -39.87
C LYS A 491 6.37 -4.13 -40.48
N SER A 492 6.34 -2.96 -39.82
CA SER A 492 6.86 -1.70 -40.38
C SER A 492 7.91 -1.02 -39.51
N GLN A 493 8.17 -1.52 -38.30
CA GLN A 493 9.07 -0.90 -37.32
C GLN A 493 10.10 -1.89 -36.75
N THR A 494 11.25 -1.39 -36.28
CA THR A 494 12.31 -2.20 -35.66
C THR A 494 11.91 -2.69 -34.26
N LYS A 495 12.53 -3.77 -33.75
CA LYS A 495 12.30 -4.23 -32.36
C LYS A 495 12.60 -3.13 -31.34
N GLN A 496 13.66 -2.35 -31.56
CA GLN A 496 13.98 -1.17 -30.74
C GLN A 496 12.83 -0.15 -30.67
N TRP A 497 12.28 0.27 -31.82
CA TRP A 497 11.16 1.22 -31.84
C TRP A 497 9.91 0.67 -31.15
N ILE A 498 9.63 -0.63 -31.30
CA ILE A 498 8.50 -1.29 -30.62
C ILE A 498 8.69 -1.23 -29.11
N LEU A 499 9.90 -1.47 -28.60
CA LEU A 499 10.22 -1.35 -27.18
C LEU A 499 10.09 0.10 -26.69
N GLU A 500 10.67 1.09 -27.37
CA GLU A 500 10.54 2.51 -27.05
C GLU A 500 9.07 2.95 -26.99
N LYS A 501 8.27 2.52 -27.99
CA LYS A 501 6.83 2.78 -28.04
C LYS A 501 6.09 2.13 -26.86
N ALA A 502 6.46 0.91 -26.49
CA ALA A 502 5.87 0.19 -25.36
C ALA A 502 6.22 0.85 -24.01
N VAL A 503 7.47 1.27 -23.80
CA VAL A 503 7.93 2.01 -22.61
C VAL A 503 7.15 3.31 -22.47
N SER A 504 7.12 4.13 -23.53
CA SER A 504 6.40 5.40 -23.56
C SER A 504 4.89 5.24 -23.28
N THR A 505 4.29 4.15 -23.77
CA THR A 505 2.85 3.89 -23.61
C THR A 505 2.51 3.31 -22.24
N ALA A 506 3.32 2.39 -21.72
CA ALA A 506 3.18 1.84 -20.37
C ALA A 506 3.28 2.93 -19.29
N LEU A 507 4.27 3.82 -19.42
CA LEU A 507 4.45 4.96 -18.51
C LEU A 507 3.27 5.93 -18.62
N ARG A 508 2.87 6.35 -19.83
CA ARG A 508 1.72 7.25 -20.04
C ARG A 508 0.43 6.70 -19.42
N ALA A 509 0.19 5.39 -19.54
CA ALA A 509 -0.99 4.74 -18.96
C ALA A 509 -0.99 4.78 -17.41
N VAL A 510 0.14 4.49 -16.77
CA VAL A 510 0.27 4.53 -15.31
C VAL A 510 0.25 5.97 -14.80
N GLU A 511 0.99 6.87 -15.42
CA GLU A 511 1.06 8.29 -15.05
C GLU A 511 -0.26 9.02 -15.26
N GLY A 512 -0.99 8.74 -16.34
CA GLY A 512 -2.33 9.29 -16.55
C GLY A 512 -3.25 8.93 -15.39
N ARG A 513 -3.30 7.64 -15.01
CA ARG A 513 -4.09 7.16 -13.86
C ARG A 513 -3.69 7.81 -12.54
N LEU A 514 -2.38 7.90 -12.27
CA LEU A 514 -1.87 8.53 -11.04
C LEU A 514 -2.16 10.05 -11.04
N THR A 515 -2.01 10.71 -12.18
CA THR A 515 -2.26 12.14 -12.38
C THR A 515 -3.72 12.48 -12.15
N THR A 516 -4.66 11.80 -12.81
CA THR A 516 -6.11 12.03 -12.61
C THR A 516 -6.48 11.90 -11.13
N ARG A 517 -6.08 10.79 -10.50
CA ARG A 517 -6.38 10.51 -9.08
C ARG A 517 -5.76 11.54 -8.12
N LEU A 518 -4.58 12.09 -8.44
CA LEU A 518 -3.96 13.14 -7.64
C LEU A 518 -4.57 14.51 -7.92
N GLN A 519 -4.98 14.78 -9.16
CA GLN A 519 -5.70 16.00 -9.56
C GLN A 519 -7.10 16.07 -8.93
N ASP A 520 -7.80 14.94 -8.77
CA ASP A 520 -9.08 14.86 -8.06
C ASP A 520 -8.92 15.21 -6.57
N LEU A 521 -7.86 14.71 -5.92
CA LEU A 521 -7.51 15.12 -4.55
C LEU A 521 -7.10 16.60 -4.48
N ALA A 522 -6.25 17.07 -5.40
CA ALA A 522 -5.83 18.46 -5.47
C ALA A 522 -7.03 19.39 -5.62
N LYS A 523 -7.96 19.07 -6.52
CA LYS A 523 -9.21 19.82 -6.72
C LYS A 523 -10.11 19.79 -5.48
N ARG A 524 -10.17 18.66 -4.77
CA ARG A 524 -10.98 18.56 -3.55
C ARG A 524 -10.39 19.35 -2.37
N TYR A 525 -9.06 19.39 -2.21
CA TYR A 525 -8.44 19.86 -0.97
C TYR A 525 -7.65 21.18 -1.10
N ILE A 526 -7.11 21.49 -2.28
CA ILE A 526 -6.34 22.73 -2.50
C ILE A 526 -7.27 23.86 -2.96
N ASP A 527 -8.21 23.52 -3.86
CA ASP A 527 -9.16 24.44 -4.49
C ASP A 527 -10.45 24.65 -3.65
N SER A 528 -10.54 24.00 -2.49
CA SER A 528 -11.64 24.13 -1.51
C SER A 528 -11.38 25.27 -0.52
N GLU A 529 -12.46 25.94 -0.10
CA GLU A 529 -12.45 26.94 0.97
C GLU A 529 -12.82 26.38 2.35
N ASP A 530 -13.13 25.07 2.46
CA ASP A 530 -13.50 24.44 3.74
C ASP A 530 -12.28 24.41 4.70
N PRO A 531 -12.38 25.03 5.90
CA PRO A 531 -11.30 24.98 6.90
C PRO A 531 -10.89 23.55 7.31
N CYS A 532 -11.80 22.57 7.19
CA CYS A 532 -11.54 21.17 7.51
C CYS A 532 -10.54 20.51 6.54
N ASP A 533 -10.38 21.04 5.33
CA ASP A 533 -9.47 20.52 4.31
C ASP A 533 -8.01 20.96 4.52
N SER A 534 -7.78 21.97 5.36
CA SER A 534 -6.45 22.55 5.66
C SER A 534 -5.35 21.52 6.00
N PRO A 535 -5.59 20.47 6.83
CA PRO A 535 -4.58 19.47 7.13
C PRO A 535 -4.17 18.61 5.92
N MET A 536 -5.05 18.44 4.93
CA MET A 536 -4.75 17.68 3.71
C MET A 536 -4.09 18.59 2.66
N LYS A 537 -4.51 19.86 2.57
CA LYS A 537 -3.84 20.89 1.77
C LYS A 537 -2.38 21.05 2.17
N SER A 538 -2.10 21.19 3.47
CA SER A 538 -0.73 21.21 4.00
C SER A 538 0.05 19.94 3.62
N ILE A 539 -0.56 18.75 3.66
CA ILE A 539 0.11 17.50 3.25
C ILE A 539 0.41 17.44 1.75
N LEU A 540 -0.44 18.02 0.89
CA LEU A 540 -0.19 18.11 -0.55
C LEU A 540 0.93 19.11 -0.88
N GLU A 541 0.96 20.27 -0.20
CA GLU A 541 2.07 21.23 -0.26
C GLU A 541 3.37 20.59 0.20
N ASP A 542 3.34 19.94 1.36
CA ASP A 542 4.43 19.20 1.96
C ASP A 542 5.01 18.12 1.04
N LEU A 543 4.13 17.40 0.33
CA LEU A 543 4.48 16.33 -0.59
C LEU A 543 5.08 16.88 -1.89
N PHE A 544 4.54 17.99 -2.42
CA PHE A 544 5.12 18.70 -3.55
C PHE A 544 6.53 19.19 -3.23
N ILE A 545 6.69 19.92 -2.12
CA ILE A 545 7.97 20.38 -1.59
C ILE A 545 8.93 19.20 -1.41
N SER A 546 8.48 18.12 -0.78
CA SER A 546 9.37 16.99 -0.49
C SER A 546 9.76 16.19 -1.74
N CYS A 547 8.84 15.94 -2.67
CA CYS A 547 9.16 15.27 -3.94
C CYS A 547 10.11 16.12 -4.81
N ARG A 548 10.04 17.45 -4.72
CA ARG A 548 10.89 18.37 -5.47
C ARG A 548 12.26 18.60 -4.83
N PHE A 549 12.39 18.54 -3.50
CA PHE A 549 13.60 18.97 -2.79
C PHE A 549 14.16 17.98 -1.74
N PHE A 550 13.34 17.09 -1.16
CA PHE A 550 13.71 16.26 0.01
C PHE A 550 13.44 14.76 -0.19
N GLY A 551 13.52 14.30 -1.45
CA GLY A 551 13.38 12.88 -1.81
C GLY A 551 12.02 12.26 -1.46
N GLY A 552 10.93 13.03 -1.46
CA GLY A 552 9.56 12.52 -1.36
C GLY A 552 9.13 11.96 -0.01
N SER A 553 9.75 12.39 1.10
CA SER A 553 9.40 11.95 2.47
C SER A 553 8.65 13.05 3.24
N VAL A 554 7.46 12.77 3.79
CA VAL A 554 6.65 13.72 4.57
C VAL A 554 6.27 13.09 5.91
N PRO A 555 6.57 13.72 7.07
CA PRO A 555 6.15 13.20 8.37
C PRO A 555 4.63 13.18 8.49
N LEU A 556 4.10 12.11 9.08
CA LEU A 556 2.72 11.99 9.51
C LEU A 556 2.65 12.11 11.03
N GLY A 557 1.73 12.94 11.50
CA GLY A 557 1.19 12.82 12.86
C GLY A 557 0.24 11.62 12.95
N GLU A 558 -0.90 11.76 13.61
CA GLU A 558 -1.90 10.70 13.62
C GLU A 558 -2.47 10.41 12.21
N VAL A 559 -2.68 9.14 11.89
CA VAL A 559 -3.31 8.71 10.64
C VAL A 559 -4.82 8.86 10.78
N ASN A 560 -5.43 9.68 9.93
CA ASN A 560 -6.87 9.75 9.73
C ASN A 560 -7.22 9.23 8.31
N ASP A 561 -8.49 8.93 8.05
CA ASP A 561 -8.91 8.31 6.78
C ASP A 561 -8.58 9.19 5.55
N ASP A 562 -8.59 10.54 5.67
CA ASP A 562 -8.20 11.44 4.57
C ASP A 562 -6.72 11.36 4.18
N ARG A 563 -5.82 11.20 5.15
CA ARG A 563 -4.38 11.03 4.90
C ARG A 563 -4.06 9.72 4.15
N THR A 564 -4.96 8.74 4.20
CA THR A 564 -4.81 7.48 3.45
C THR A 564 -5.11 7.63 1.95
N ARG A 565 -5.77 8.73 1.54
CA ARG A 565 -6.21 8.92 0.15
C ARG A 565 -5.06 8.96 -0.85
N LEU A 566 -3.92 9.58 -0.50
CA LEU A 566 -2.70 9.57 -1.35
C LEU A 566 -2.19 8.15 -1.64
N VAL A 567 -2.40 7.22 -0.71
CA VAL A 567 -2.02 5.81 -0.85
C VAL A 567 -3.05 5.06 -1.68
N ASN A 568 -4.34 5.34 -1.48
CA ASN A 568 -5.42 4.78 -2.29
C ASN A 568 -5.34 5.24 -3.76
N CYS A 569 -4.85 6.47 -4.00
CA CYS A 569 -4.48 6.94 -5.33
C CYS A 569 -3.33 6.14 -5.93
N GLY A 570 -2.48 5.53 -5.10
CA GLY A 570 -1.31 4.76 -5.49
C GLY A 570 -0.06 5.63 -5.69
N ILE A 571 -0.04 6.86 -5.18
CA ILE A 571 1.09 7.80 -5.30
C ILE A 571 2.19 7.46 -4.29
N ALA A 572 1.80 7.10 -3.07
CA ALA A 572 2.71 6.97 -1.94
C ALA A 572 2.41 5.72 -1.10
N PHE A 573 3.34 5.37 -0.22
CA PHE A 573 3.15 4.46 0.91
C PHE A 573 3.44 5.18 2.21
N VAL A 574 3.03 4.61 3.35
CA VAL A 574 3.56 5.05 4.65
C VAL A 574 4.71 4.11 5.03
N LYS A 575 5.71 4.65 5.72
CA LYS A 575 6.88 3.95 6.24
C LYS A 575 7.02 4.20 7.74
N THR A 576 7.40 3.16 8.49
CA THR A 576 7.75 3.23 9.91
C THR A 576 9.18 3.70 10.11
N SER A 577 9.41 4.48 11.15
CA SER A 577 10.74 4.66 11.74
C SER A 577 10.63 4.85 13.27
N PRO A 578 11.73 4.75 14.02
CA PRO A 578 11.76 5.14 15.44
C PRO A 578 11.34 6.59 15.70
N ASN A 579 11.42 7.46 14.68
CA ASN A 579 11.07 8.88 14.76
C ASN A 579 9.60 9.16 14.38
N GLY A 580 8.78 8.12 14.16
CA GLY A 580 7.37 8.25 13.80
C GLY A 580 7.01 7.73 12.40
N LEU A 581 5.83 8.16 11.93
CA LEU A 581 5.20 7.74 10.69
C LEU A 581 5.58 8.69 9.55
N PHE A 582 5.77 8.20 8.33
CA PHE A 582 6.11 9.05 7.17
C PHE A 582 5.38 8.60 5.91
N ILE A 583 4.73 9.50 5.17
CA ILE A 583 4.41 9.27 3.75
C ILE A 583 5.74 9.27 2.98
N LYS A 584 5.90 8.30 2.07
CA LYS A 584 7.06 8.19 1.19
C LYS A 584 6.61 7.97 -0.26
N VAL A 585 7.22 8.74 -1.15
CA VAL A 585 7.20 8.57 -2.61
C VAL A 585 8.66 8.35 -3.02
N ASP A 586 8.96 7.16 -3.54
CA ASP A 586 10.30 6.78 -4.01
C ASP A 586 10.32 6.29 -5.47
N GLU A 587 9.21 5.75 -5.96
CA GLU A 587 9.02 5.42 -7.38
C GLU A 587 9.13 6.68 -8.25
N LEU A 588 10.11 6.73 -9.16
CA LEU A 588 10.41 7.91 -9.99
C LEU A 588 9.20 8.38 -10.82
N VAL A 589 8.38 7.44 -11.29
CA VAL A 589 7.13 7.72 -12.01
C VAL A 589 6.10 8.43 -11.11
N ALA A 590 6.05 8.12 -9.82
CA ALA A 590 5.18 8.76 -8.85
C ALA A 590 5.74 10.14 -8.43
N VAL A 591 7.07 10.28 -8.25
CA VAL A 591 7.73 11.59 -8.05
C VAL A 591 7.44 12.53 -9.22
N ARG A 592 7.63 12.05 -10.46
CA ARG A 592 7.32 12.81 -11.69
C ARG A 592 5.83 13.17 -11.76
N THR A 593 4.94 12.25 -11.39
CA THR A 593 3.50 12.53 -11.33
C THR A 593 3.16 13.61 -10.29
N VAL A 594 3.71 13.54 -9.07
CA VAL A 594 3.44 14.55 -8.02
C VAL A 594 3.88 15.93 -8.47
N ILE A 595 5.09 16.06 -9.03
CA ILE A 595 5.60 17.33 -9.52
C ILE A 595 4.72 17.84 -10.66
N SER A 596 4.43 17.05 -11.69
CA SER A 596 3.63 17.48 -12.84
C SER A 596 2.17 17.80 -12.50
N ALA A 597 1.52 17.01 -11.64
CA ALA A 597 0.11 17.19 -11.30
C ALA A 597 -0.17 18.38 -10.37
N LEU A 598 0.78 18.69 -9.49
CA LEU A 598 0.66 19.77 -8.50
C LEU A 598 1.34 21.09 -8.95
N SER A 599 2.32 21.05 -9.86
CA SER A 599 2.98 22.26 -10.38
C SER A 599 2.02 23.35 -10.85
N PRO A 600 0.92 23.09 -11.59
CA PRO A 600 -0.02 24.13 -12.00
C PRO A 600 -0.63 24.95 -10.86
N ARG A 601 -0.61 24.44 -9.61
CA ARG A 601 -1.08 25.12 -8.39
C ARG A 601 0.03 25.81 -7.59
N TYR A 602 1.30 25.51 -7.89
CA TYR A 602 2.46 25.88 -7.08
C TYR A 602 3.66 26.47 -7.87
N PHE A 603 3.55 26.63 -9.20
CA PHE A 603 4.63 27.12 -10.07
C PHE A 603 4.95 28.60 -9.85
N GLN A 604 3.97 29.39 -9.38
CA GLN A 604 4.22 30.64 -8.67
C GLN A 604 4.09 30.34 -7.17
N PRO A 605 5.19 30.23 -6.41
CA PRO A 605 5.10 29.88 -5.00
C PRO A 605 4.33 30.97 -4.25
N SER A 606 3.21 30.60 -3.63
CA SER A 606 2.57 31.46 -2.64
C SER A 606 3.51 31.67 -1.46
N THR A 607 3.32 32.78 -0.73
CA THR A 607 4.07 33.04 0.52
C THR A 607 3.98 31.84 1.48
N THR A 608 2.82 31.18 1.55
CA THR A 608 2.60 29.94 2.32
C THR A 608 3.56 28.81 1.93
N LEU A 609 3.74 28.55 0.63
CA LEU A 609 4.60 27.46 0.16
C LEU A 609 6.07 27.71 0.52
N ILE A 610 6.51 28.98 0.48
CA ILE A 610 7.86 29.39 0.86
C ILE A 610 8.07 29.35 2.36
N LEU A 611 7.12 29.86 3.15
CA LEU A 611 7.18 29.76 4.62
C LEU A 611 7.19 28.30 5.09
N ASN A 612 6.44 27.40 4.43
CA ASN A 612 6.46 25.97 4.71
C ASN A 612 7.83 25.35 4.35
N LEU A 613 8.38 25.67 3.17
CA LEU A 613 9.74 25.28 2.78
C LEU A 613 10.79 25.71 3.84
N PHE A 614 10.79 26.98 4.25
CA PHE A 614 11.65 27.49 5.32
C PHE A 614 11.45 26.75 6.65
N THR A 615 10.20 26.52 7.06
CA THR A 615 9.87 25.79 8.30
C THR A 615 10.43 24.38 8.28
N LYS A 616 10.36 23.67 7.15
CA LYS A 616 10.93 22.33 7.00
C LYS A 616 12.45 22.30 6.99
N LEU A 617 13.09 23.32 6.41
CA LEU A 617 14.55 23.48 6.42
C LEU A 617 15.06 23.74 7.85
N ALA A 618 14.31 24.48 8.67
CA ALA A 618 14.59 24.64 10.10
C ALA A 618 14.40 23.34 10.91
N LEU A 619 13.34 22.57 10.63
CA LEU A 619 13.04 21.31 11.36
C LEU A 619 14.01 20.16 11.01
N SER A 620 14.43 20.06 9.75
CA SER A 620 15.29 18.96 9.27
C SER A 620 16.74 19.02 9.76
N THR A 621 17.20 20.18 10.22
CA THR A 621 18.62 20.44 10.52
C THR A 621 19.02 20.29 12.00
N LYS A 622 18.06 20.19 12.94
CA LYS A 622 18.29 19.98 14.40
C LYS A 622 19.33 20.93 15.06
N ALA A 623 19.60 22.12 14.51
CA ALA A 623 20.74 22.95 14.94
C ALA A 623 20.47 24.47 14.98
N LEU A 624 21.18 25.13 15.91
CA LEU A 624 21.28 26.60 16.08
C LEU A 624 21.89 27.29 14.85
N ASP A 625 21.50 28.56 14.61
CA ASP A 625 21.98 29.61 13.68
C ASP A 625 22.48 29.21 12.28
N THR A 626 23.42 28.28 12.19
CA THR A 626 23.94 27.65 10.96
C THR A 626 22.86 27.06 10.05
N SER A 627 21.67 26.77 10.57
CA SER A 627 20.52 26.23 9.84
C SER A 627 19.85 27.23 8.88
N LYS A 628 19.97 28.55 9.11
CA LYS A 628 19.50 29.55 8.13
C LYS A 628 20.23 29.41 6.79
N GLY A 629 21.56 29.22 6.80
CA GLY A 629 22.39 29.12 5.59
C GLY A 629 21.91 28.08 4.58
N LYS A 630 21.69 26.84 5.06
CA LYS A 630 21.16 25.76 4.21
C LYS A 630 19.79 26.05 3.64
N ALA A 631 18.91 26.72 4.39
CA ALA A 631 17.58 27.03 3.88
C ALA A 631 17.65 27.97 2.65
N TRP A 632 18.61 28.89 2.69
CA TRP A 632 18.86 29.84 1.62
C TRP A 632 19.57 29.23 0.40
N GLU A 633 20.47 28.26 0.57
CA GLU A 633 21.02 27.47 -0.53
C GLU A 633 19.89 26.87 -1.40
N TYR A 634 18.90 26.22 -0.77
CA TYR A 634 17.74 25.65 -1.47
C TYR A 634 16.89 26.71 -2.18
N LEU A 635 16.66 27.87 -1.56
CA LEU A 635 15.90 28.96 -2.18
C LEU A 635 16.63 29.53 -3.42
N ILE A 636 17.94 29.73 -3.32
CA ILE A 636 18.80 30.18 -4.42
C ILE A 636 18.76 29.16 -5.57
N MET A 637 18.98 27.87 -5.28
CA MET A 637 18.88 26.79 -6.28
C MET A 637 17.50 26.77 -6.95
N SER A 638 16.41 26.95 -6.18
CA SER A 638 15.05 26.97 -6.72
C SER A 638 14.82 28.12 -7.69
N ARG A 639 15.42 29.29 -7.42
CA ARG A 639 15.29 30.47 -8.28
C ARG A 639 16.18 30.39 -9.52
N LEU A 640 17.30 29.67 -9.46
CA LEU A 640 18.15 29.38 -10.62
C LEU A 640 17.44 28.48 -11.65
N LEU A 641 16.42 27.70 -11.27
CA LEU A 641 15.57 26.98 -12.22
C LEU A 641 14.82 27.93 -13.18
N ASP A 642 14.44 29.12 -12.72
CA ASP A 642 13.75 30.12 -13.54
C ASP A 642 14.67 30.78 -14.58
N TYR A 643 15.93 30.36 -14.65
CA TYR A 643 16.90 30.77 -15.66
C TYR A 643 17.15 29.72 -16.74
N ASP A 644 16.45 28.57 -16.70
CA ASP A 644 16.50 27.57 -17.78
C ASP A 644 16.30 28.21 -19.17
N GLY A 645 17.19 27.90 -20.11
CA GLY A 645 17.25 28.48 -21.45
C GLY A 645 17.85 29.88 -21.56
N LYS A 646 18.11 30.60 -20.46
CA LYS A 646 18.72 31.96 -20.48
C LYS A 646 20.25 31.89 -20.55
N ARG A 647 20.91 32.95 -21.04
CA ARG A 647 22.38 33.00 -21.11
C ARG A 647 22.98 33.32 -19.76
N VAL A 648 24.22 32.86 -19.57
CA VAL A 648 24.98 33.14 -18.33
C VAL A 648 25.31 34.63 -18.19
N SER A 649 25.60 35.32 -19.30
CA SER A 649 25.76 36.78 -19.34
C SER A 649 24.54 37.53 -18.76
N ASP A 650 23.34 37.05 -19.07
CA ASP A 650 22.10 37.76 -18.76
C ASP A 650 21.84 37.76 -17.25
N LEU A 651 22.25 36.70 -16.53
CA LEU A 651 22.20 36.65 -15.07
C LEU A 651 23.16 37.66 -14.42
N VAL A 652 24.37 37.84 -14.97
CA VAL A 652 25.32 38.83 -14.45
C VAL A 652 24.79 40.25 -14.64
N HIS A 653 24.20 40.53 -15.81
CA HIS A 653 23.66 41.85 -16.15
C HIS A 653 22.36 42.24 -15.43
N ILE A 654 21.76 41.33 -14.65
CA ILE A 654 20.70 41.70 -13.70
C ILE A 654 21.26 42.52 -12.53
N PHE A 655 22.51 42.27 -12.12
CA PHE A 655 23.13 42.89 -10.95
C PHE A 655 24.23 43.90 -11.30
N TYR A 656 24.90 43.73 -12.45
CA TYR A 656 26.09 44.50 -12.81
C TYR A 656 26.11 44.92 -14.28
N SER A 657 26.21 46.22 -14.53
CA SER A 657 26.47 46.77 -15.86
C SER A 657 27.93 46.58 -16.28
N ASP A 658 28.22 46.68 -17.59
CA ASP A 658 29.58 46.55 -18.13
C ASP A 658 30.62 47.49 -17.50
N ASN A 659 30.19 48.61 -16.90
CA ASN A 659 31.06 49.58 -16.23
C ASN A 659 31.43 49.18 -14.80
N GLU A 660 30.72 48.22 -14.21
CA GLU A 660 30.91 47.74 -12.83
C GLU A 660 31.67 46.40 -12.77
N ILE A 661 31.89 45.77 -13.93
CA ILE A 661 32.66 44.54 -14.09
C ILE A 661 34.15 44.89 -14.14
N MET A 662 34.91 44.46 -13.14
CA MET A 662 36.31 44.86 -12.95
C MET A 662 37.27 43.66 -13.01
N ARG A 663 38.56 43.93 -13.19
CA ARG A 663 39.66 42.98 -13.00
C ARG A 663 40.84 43.64 -12.29
N VAL A 664 41.66 42.83 -11.64
CA VAL A 664 42.92 43.28 -11.02
C VAL A 664 43.97 43.46 -12.12
N LYS A 665 44.56 44.66 -12.23
CA LYS A 665 45.61 45.00 -13.22
C LYS A 665 47.01 44.58 -12.79
N ASP A 666 47.29 44.58 -11.48
CA ASP A 666 48.57 44.24 -10.88
C ASP A 666 48.34 43.48 -9.56
N GLN A 667 49.16 42.46 -9.29
CA GLN A 667 49.12 41.69 -8.05
C GLN A 667 49.84 42.38 -6.88
N ALA A 668 50.62 43.44 -7.14
CA ALA A 668 51.20 44.29 -6.12
C ALA A 668 50.14 44.97 -5.24
N ARG A 669 50.51 45.34 -4.00
CA ARG A 669 49.65 46.11 -3.09
C ARG A 669 49.97 47.61 -3.21
N PRO A 670 48.96 48.51 -3.33
CA PRO A 670 47.52 48.23 -3.40
C PRO A 670 47.08 47.68 -4.78
N LYS A 671 46.15 46.72 -4.78
CA LYS A 671 45.62 46.10 -6.01
C LYS A 671 44.86 47.16 -6.83
N ILE A 672 45.33 47.46 -8.04
CA ILE A 672 44.65 48.41 -8.94
C ILE A 672 43.54 47.67 -9.71
N LEU A 673 42.31 48.15 -9.62
CA LEU A 673 41.16 47.65 -10.38
C LEU A 673 40.98 48.44 -11.69
N VAL A 674 40.64 47.74 -12.77
CA VAL A 674 40.25 48.33 -14.07
C VAL A 674 39.04 47.60 -14.66
N GLN A 675 38.28 48.27 -15.52
CA GLN A 675 37.14 47.66 -16.22
C GLN A 675 37.55 46.40 -17.00
N ALA A 676 36.65 45.42 -17.06
CA ALA A 676 36.82 44.15 -17.75
C ALA A 676 35.55 43.78 -18.54
N ALA A 677 35.74 43.18 -19.72
CA ALA A 677 34.65 42.50 -20.42
C ALA A 677 34.49 41.08 -19.86
N LEU A 678 33.25 40.55 -19.92
CA LEU A 678 32.99 39.15 -19.56
C LEU A 678 33.77 38.16 -20.45
N PRO A 679 34.23 37.02 -19.90
CA PRO A 679 34.85 35.95 -20.68
C PRO A 679 33.99 35.49 -21.86
N GLY A 680 34.64 35.14 -22.96
CA GLY A 680 33.95 34.83 -24.23
C GLY A 680 32.92 33.70 -24.11
N TRP A 681 33.21 32.68 -23.28
CA TRP A 681 32.34 31.52 -23.07
C TRP A 681 30.96 31.89 -22.49
N MET A 682 30.84 32.97 -21.70
CA MET A 682 29.58 33.35 -21.05
C MET A 682 28.48 33.80 -22.01
N ARG A 683 28.86 34.24 -23.22
CA ARG A 683 27.91 34.65 -24.27
C ARG A 683 27.30 33.45 -25.00
N ASP A 684 28.05 32.35 -25.06
CA ASP A 684 27.66 31.10 -25.70
C ASP A 684 27.03 30.12 -24.70
N ALA A 685 27.30 30.29 -23.40
CA ALA A 685 26.79 29.46 -22.33
C ALA A 685 25.34 29.84 -21.96
N THR A 686 24.51 28.81 -21.79
CA THR A 686 23.14 28.93 -21.29
C THR A 686 22.95 28.02 -20.08
N PHE A 687 22.12 28.45 -19.14
CA PHE A 687 21.58 27.56 -18.14
C PHE A 687 20.69 26.53 -18.83
N LYS A 688 20.92 25.25 -18.52
CA LYS A 688 19.98 24.16 -18.77
C LYS A 688 19.78 23.47 -17.44
N VAL A 689 18.69 23.72 -16.74
CA VAL A 689 18.47 23.26 -15.36
C VAL A 689 17.01 22.87 -15.13
N SER A 690 16.78 21.61 -14.80
CA SER A 690 15.43 21.08 -14.52
C SER A 690 15.26 20.61 -13.07
N SER A 691 16.35 20.41 -12.33
CA SER A 691 16.29 19.93 -10.94
C SER A 691 17.56 20.29 -10.16
N PHE A 692 17.53 20.07 -8.85
CA PHE A 692 18.66 20.22 -7.94
C PHE A 692 18.50 19.38 -6.68
N GLY A 693 19.58 19.24 -5.89
CA GLY A 693 19.57 18.58 -4.59
C GLY A 693 20.83 17.77 -4.32
N ASP A 694 20.76 16.84 -3.37
CA ASP A 694 21.90 16.06 -2.92
C ASP A 694 22.24 14.85 -3.82
N ALA A 695 23.36 14.20 -3.51
CA ALA A 695 23.79 12.98 -4.21
C ALA A 695 22.72 11.87 -4.21
N ASN A 696 21.90 11.75 -3.16
CA ASN A 696 20.84 10.73 -3.09
C ASN A 696 19.71 11.02 -4.08
N LEU A 697 19.28 12.28 -4.20
CA LEU A 697 18.26 12.69 -5.15
C LEU A 697 18.77 12.61 -6.59
N CYS A 698 20.05 12.93 -6.83
CA CYS A 698 20.72 12.73 -8.11
C CYS A 698 20.73 11.23 -8.51
N ASN A 699 21.19 10.35 -7.60
CA ASN A 699 21.22 8.90 -7.80
C ASN A 699 19.82 8.33 -8.09
N GLN A 700 18.77 8.85 -7.43
CA GLN A 700 17.37 8.52 -7.74
C GLN A 700 17.01 9.00 -9.16
N MET A 701 17.18 10.28 -9.48
CA MET A 701 16.75 10.88 -10.75
C MET A 701 17.36 10.25 -12.01
N TYR A 702 18.60 9.77 -11.92
CA TYR A 702 19.30 9.11 -13.03
C TYR A 702 19.30 7.58 -12.92
N ASN A 703 18.90 7.02 -11.78
CA ASN A 703 19.01 5.59 -11.46
C ASN A 703 20.43 5.04 -11.70
N VAL A 704 21.44 5.81 -11.31
CA VAL A 704 22.86 5.43 -11.34
C VAL A 704 23.40 5.62 -9.92
N PRO A 705 23.97 4.58 -9.29
CA PRO A 705 24.56 4.69 -7.96
C PRO A 705 25.96 5.31 -8.05
N HIS A 706 26.10 6.55 -7.61
CA HIS A 706 27.39 7.22 -7.41
C HIS A 706 27.78 7.17 -5.92
N GLU A 707 29.07 6.94 -5.61
CA GLU A 707 29.54 6.82 -4.20
C GLU A 707 29.72 8.19 -3.53
N ASP A 708 30.20 9.17 -4.29
CA ASP A 708 30.52 10.52 -3.81
C ASP A 708 30.23 11.61 -4.85
N ASP A 709 30.33 12.88 -4.43
CA ASP A 709 30.03 14.06 -5.26
C ASP A 709 30.89 14.11 -6.54
N VAL A 710 32.12 13.59 -6.52
CA VAL A 710 33.01 13.62 -7.68
C VAL A 710 32.57 12.62 -8.75
N ASP A 711 32.03 11.47 -8.36
CA ASP A 711 31.45 10.50 -9.31
C ASP A 711 30.24 11.11 -10.04
N ILE A 712 29.43 11.92 -9.35
CA ILE A 712 28.32 12.66 -9.97
C ILE A 712 28.85 13.74 -10.93
N ILE A 713 29.89 14.47 -10.55
CA ILE A 713 30.52 15.47 -11.41
C ILE A 713 31.11 14.82 -12.68
N ASP A 714 31.75 13.66 -12.55
CA ASP A 714 32.27 12.86 -13.66
C ASP A 714 31.14 12.41 -14.61
N PHE A 715 30.05 11.88 -14.05
CA PHE A 715 28.85 11.51 -14.80
C PHE A 715 28.25 12.69 -15.59
N LEU A 716 28.05 13.84 -14.95
CA LEU A 716 27.52 15.05 -15.61
C LEU A 716 28.48 15.61 -16.67
N ILE A 717 29.79 15.47 -16.49
CA ILE A 717 30.77 15.89 -17.50
C ILE A 717 30.79 14.91 -18.69
N ARG A 718 30.70 13.60 -18.46
CA ARG A 718 30.66 12.58 -19.52
C ARG A 718 29.36 12.56 -20.31
N ASP A 719 28.24 12.98 -19.71
CA ASP A 719 26.92 12.98 -20.35
C ASP A 719 26.30 14.40 -20.42
N PRO A 720 26.59 15.17 -21.48
CA PRO A 720 26.05 16.52 -21.65
C PRO A 720 24.53 16.60 -21.83
N ALA A 721 23.84 15.50 -22.16
CA ALA A 721 22.39 15.48 -22.21
C ALA A 721 21.79 15.65 -20.80
N ARG A 722 22.48 15.07 -19.80
CA ARG A 722 22.11 15.03 -18.37
C ARG A 722 22.66 16.19 -17.53
N ARG A 723 23.34 17.18 -18.14
CA ARG A 723 23.75 18.45 -17.52
C ARG A 723 22.56 19.39 -17.23
N ASN A 724 21.63 18.91 -16.40
CA ASN A 724 20.40 19.61 -16.01
C ASN A 724 20.11 19.57 -14.50
N TYR A 725 21.16 19.37 -13.69
CA TYR A 725 21.10 19.20 -12.24
C TYR A 725 22.08 20.12 -11.49
N ILE A 726 21.60 20.89 -10.50
CA ILE A 726 22.48 21.56 -9.53
C ILE A 726 22.69 20.63 -8.33
N LEU A 727 23.93 20.22 -8.11
CA LEU A 727 24.32 19.42 -6.96
C LEU A 727 24.48 20.34 -5.72
N GLN A 728 23.76 20.01 -4.64
CA GLN A 728 24.17 20.38 -3.28
C GLN A 728 25.16 19.31 -2.81
N PRO A 729 26.46 19.60 -2.73
CA PRO A 729 27.44 18.60 -2.37
C PRO A 729 27.42 18.29 -0.87
N ALA A 730 28.08 17.21 -0.46
CA ALA A 730 28.27 16.90 0.94
C ALA A 730 29.11 17.99 1.65
N ASN A 731 28.91 18.18 2.96
CA ASN A 731 29.57 19.19 3.81
C ASN A 731 31.12 19.18 3.77
N ILE A 732 31.75 18.17 3.15
CA ILE A 732 33.20 18.02 2.97
C ILE A 732 33.74 18.82 1.77
N MET A 733 32.86 19.14 0.82
CA MET A 733 33.13 20.01 -0.33
C MET A 733 32.79 21.47 0.01
N ARG A 734 33.40 22.39 -0.73
CA ARG A 734 32.88 23.73 -1.03
C ARG A 734 33.04 23.96 -2.53
N PRO A 735 32.20 24.71 -3.25
CA PRO A 735 31.10 25.59 -2.82
C PRO A 735 29.90 24.88 -2.17
N ASP A 736 28.92 25.67 -1.72
CA ASP A 736 27.67 25.19 -1.13
C ASP A 736 26.68 24.68 -2.22
N GLY A 737 26.96 24.97 -3.50
CA GLY A 737 26.30 24.36 -4.66
C GLY A 737 27.14 24.39 -5.94
N VAL A 738 26.98 23.36 -6.77
CA VAL A 738 27.75 23.08 -8.00
C VAL A 738 26.81 22.77 -9.15
N TYR A 739 26.99 23.38 -10.32
CA TYR A 739 26.34 22.96 -11.56
C TYR A 739 27.34 22.90 -12.72
N ILE A 740 27.24 21.83 -13.51
CA ILE A 740 28.05 21.57 -14.71
C ILE A 740 27.23 21.96 -15.93
N GLY A 741 27.63 23.02 -16.63
CA GLY A 741 26.91 23.56 -17.77
C GLY A 741 27.57 23.27 -19.12
N SER A 742 26.75 23.17 -20.16
CA SER A 742 27.20 23.10 -21.56
C SER A 742 27.35 24.49 -22.18
N ILE A 743 28.13 24.58 -23.25
CA ILE A 743 28.36 25.80 -24.03
C ILE A 743 27.88 25.54 -25.45
N ASN A 744 27.03 26.43 -25.98
CA ASN A 744 26.37 26.18 -27.26
C ASN A 744 27.39 26.19 -28.41
N GLY A 745 27.25 25.24 -29.34
CA GLY A 745 28.14 25.11 -30.50
C GLY A 745 29.55 24.59 -30.20
N ARG A 746 29.83 24.12 -28.98
CA ARG A 746 31.17 23.62 -28.57
C ARG A 746 31.22 22.10 -28.37
N PRO A 747 32.43 21.48 -28.38
CA PRO A 747 32.60 20.05 -28.14
C PRO A 747 32.03 19.57 -26.80
N LEU A 748 31.56 18.31 -26.76
CA LEU A 748 30.90 17.70 -25.60
C LEU A 748 31.76 17.66 -24.33
N ASN A 749 33.09 17.55 -24.47
CA ASN A 749 34.04 17.57 -23.36
C ASN A 749 34.32 18.97 -22.80
N GLN A 750 33.83 20.04 -23.45
CA GLN A 750 33.86 21.39 -22.91
C GLN A 750 32.67 21.65 -21.98
N TYR A 751 32.95 22.33 -20.88
CA TYR A 751 31.96 22.68 -19.85
C TYR A 751 32.39 23.93 -19.11
N TRP A 752 31.40 24.57 -18.49
CA TRP A 752 31.60 25.63 -17.51
C TRP A 752 30.98 25.22 -16.18
N THR A 753 31.35 25.90 -15.09
CA THR A 753 30.82 25.59 -13.76
C THR A 753 30.11 26.78 -13.14
N LEU A 754 28.88 26.59 -12.66
CA LEU A 754 28.31 27.48 -11.66
C LEU A 754 28.72 26.97 -10.27
N LEU A 755 29.28 27.86 -9.46
CA LEU A 755 29.74 27.59 -8.10
C LEU A 755 29.19 28.70 -7.21
N PHE A 756 28.52 28.39 -6.09
CA PHE A 756 28.03 29.47 -5.22
C PHE A 756 28.14 29.17 -3.73
N SER A 757 28.29 30.23 -2.94
CA SER A 757 28.30 30.15 -1.49
C SER A 757 27.30 31.13 -0.88
N ALA A 758 26.62 30.70 0.18
CA ALA A 758 25.60 31.49 0.87
C ALA A 758 26.00 31.73 2.33
N LYS A 759 26.18 32.99 2.72
CA LYS A 759 26.71 33.37 4.03
C LYS A 759 25.87 34.44 4.71
N PHE A 760 25.61 34.18 5.99
CA PHE A 760 24.87 35.04 6.90
C PHE A 760 25.83 35.55 7.96
N PHE A 761 25.91 36.86 8.07
CA PHE A 761 26.71 37.57 9.06
C PHE A 761 25.82 38.52 9.87
N SER A 762 26.15 38.74 11.13
CA SER A 762 25.44 39.71 11.98
C SER A 762 25.74 41.18 11.64
N ALA A 763 26.65 41.41 10.69
CA ALA A 763 27.07 42.71 10.19
C ALA A 763 27.67 42.55 8.77
N PRO A 764 27.73 43.60 7.94
CA PRO A 764 28.34 43.52 6.62
C PRO A 764 29.78 42.98 6.66
N MET A 765 30.11 42.08 5.74
CA MET A 765 31.42 41.42 5.69
C MET A 765 32.54 42.44 5.46
N SER A 766 33.62 42.34 6.24
CA SER A 766 34.74 43.28 6.22
C SER A 766 36.08 42.58 6.48
N GLY A 767 37.18 43.26 6.09
CA GLY A 767 38.54 42.74 6.17
C GLY A 767 38.97 41.96 4.92
N SER A 768 40.16 42.26 4.41
CA SER A 768 40.69 41.66 3.18
C SER A 768 40.88 40.15 3.27
N ASN A 769 41.37 39.65 4.41
CA ASN A 769 41.50 38.20 4.65
C ASN A 769 40.12 37.51 4.61
N THR A 770 39.09 38.09 5.23
CA THR A 770 37.72 37.54 5.25
C THR A 770 37.13 37.43 3.85
N ILE A 771 37.33 38.45 3.02
CA ILE A 771 36.88 38.48 1.62
C ILE A 771 37.67 37.47 0.77
N GLU A 772 38.98 37.31 1.01
CA GLU A 772 39.81 36.35 0.27
C GLU A 772 39.49 34.90 0.66
N ASP A 773 39.29 34.61 1.95
CA ASP A 773 38.82 33.31 2.46
C ASP A 773 37.40 32.97 1.99
N ASP A 774 36.53 33.98 1.87
CA ASP A 774 35.21 33.83 1.27
C ASP A 774 35.33 33.50 -0.22
N ARG A 775 36.00 34.34 -1.00
CA ARG A 775 36.25 34.14 -2.43
C ARG A 775 36.83 32.76 -2.75
N ASN A 776 37.71 32.25 -1.88
CA ASN A 776 38.31 30.93 -2.02
C ASN A 776 37.32 29.77 -1.85
N SER A 777 36.17 29.94 -1.18
CA SER A 777 35.19 28.85 -1.00
C SER A 777 34.43 28.45 -2.26
N THR A 778 34.45 29.27 -3.31
CA THR A 778 33.86 28.95 -4.63
C THR A 778 34.92 28.65 -5.69
N LYS A 779 36.20 28.60 -5.33
CA LYS A 779 37.27 28.37 -6.31
C LYS A 779 37.37 26.87 -6.63
N TRP A 780 37.13 26.48 -7.88
CA TRP A 780 37.05 25.07 -8.30
C TRP A 780 38.26 24.23 -7.88
N ALA A 781 39.47 24.77 -8.05
CA ALA A 781 40.72 24.11 -7.66
C ALA A 781 40.89 23.89 -6.13
N LEU A 782 40.04 24.50 -5.29
CA LEU A 782 40.06 24.38 -3.84
C LEU A 782 38.84 23.62 -3.29
N ALA A 783 38.10 22.91 -4.14
CA ALA A 783 36.77 22.41 -3.77
C ALA A 783 36.74 21.43 -2.57
N TYR A 784 37.85 20.73 -2.31
CA TYR A 784 38.02 19.87 -1.13
C TYR A 784 39.10 20.42 -0.19
N HIS A 785 39.07 21.74 0.05
CA HIS A 785 39.90 22.43 1.04
C HIS A 785 39.04 23.15 2.10
N ALA A 786 39.48 23.09 3.35
CA ALA A 786 38.95 23.85 4.46
C ALA A 786 39.23 25.36 4.30
N LYS A 787 38.60 26.19 5.15
CA LYS A 787 38.79 27.66 5.17
C LYS A 787 40.26 28.04 5.39
N THR A 788 40.97 27.20 6.13
CA THR A 788 42.40 27.31 6.45
C THR A 788 43.34 26.78 5.36
N GLY A 789 42.82 26.38 4.19
CA GLY A 789 43.58 25.77 3.09
C GLY A 789 43.93 24.28 3.27
N ILE A 790 43.68 23.69 4.45
CA ILE A 790 43.92 22.26 4.73
C ILE A 790 42.99 21.40 3.87
N VAL A 791 43.53 20.37 3.21
CA VAL A 791 42.74 19.40 2.42
C VAL A 791 41.71 18.68 3.30
N SER A 792 40.43 18.69 2.91
CA SER A 792 39.35 18.00 3.62
C SER A 792 39.26 16.52 3.25
N SER A 793 39.62 16.14 2.03
CA SER A 793 39.71 14.74 1.60
C SER A 793 40.68 14.57 0.43
N GLN A 794 41.83 13.93 0.68
CA GLN A 794 42.82 13.67 -0.38
C GLN A 794 42.26 12.76 -1.48
N LYS A 795 41.46 11.73 -1.14
CA LYS A 795 40.78 10.85 -2.11
C LYS A 795 39.97 11.66 -3.13
N LEU A 796 39.21 12.66 -2.66
CA LEU A 796 38.32 13.45 -3.51
C LEU A 796 39.09 14.53 -4.30
N VAL A 797 40.12 15.13 -3.71
CA VAL A 797 41.09 15.97 -4.46
C VAL A 797 41.69 15.18 -5.61
N ASP A 798 42.20 13.97 -5.36
CA ASP A 798 42.86 13.16 -6.37
C ASP A 798 41.90 12.71 -7.48
N LYS A 799 40.66 12.30 -7.13
CA LYS A 799 39.59 12.05 -8.12
C LYS A 799 39.30 13.29 -8.99
N LEU A 800 39.11 14.46 -8.36
CA LEU A 800 38.78 15.70 -9.08
C LEU A 800 39.93 16.18 -9.98
N LEU A 801 41.18 16.03 -9.53
CA LEU A 801 42.37 16.31 -10.32
C LEU A 801 42.56 15.34 -11.50
N GLN A 802 42.15 14.08 -11.36
CA GLN A 802 42.14 13.13 -12.48
C GLN A 802 41.08 13.53 -13.51
N LEU A 803 39.86 13.84 -13.06
CA LEU A 803 38.77 14.31 -13.92
C LEU A 803 39.17 15.54 -14.74
N ASN A 804 39.72 16.58 -14.09
CA ASN A 804 40.18 17.82 -14.73
C ASN A 804 41.32 17.61 -15.77
N ARG A 805 41.91 16.42 -15.91
CA ARG A 805 42.89 16.10 -16.97
C ARG A 805 42.23 15.60 -18.27
N PHE A 806 40.98 15.16 -18.21
CA PHE A 806 40.26 14.56 -19.34
C PHE A 806 39.06 15.41 -19.79
N SER A 807 38.78 16.51 -19.10
CA SER A 807 37.69 17.44 -19.37
C SER A 807 38.23 18.85 -19.61
N ASP A 808 37.57 19.63 -20.47
CA ASP A 808 38.05 20.95 -20.91
C ASP A 808 37.22 22.07 -20.25
N HIS A 809 37.61 22.44 -19.02
CA HIS A 809 36.93 23.45 -18.21
C HIS A 809 37.20 24.86 -18.76
N GLN A 810 36.15 25.53 -19.21
CA GLN A 810 36.26 26.86 -19.84
C GLN A 810 36.20 28.03 -18.86
N GLY A 811 35.92 27.78 -17.58
CA GLY A 811 35.78 28.80 -16.54
C GLY A 811 34.53 28.65 -15.68
N SER A 812 34.44 29.48 -14.64
CA SER A 812 33.38 29.41 -13.62
C SER A 812 32.60 30.72 -13.48
N LEU A 813 31.28 30.63 -13.30
CA LEU A 813 30.51 31.69 -12.63
C LEU A 813 30.47 31.39 -11.13
N ARG A 814 31.01 32.29 -10.31
CA ARG A 814 31.22 32.14 -8.88
C ARG A 814 30.38 33.16 -8.12
N ILE A 815 29.28 32.75 -7.49
CA ILE A 815 28.32 33.65 -6.84
C ILE A 815 28.46 33.60 -5.31
N HIS A 816 28.62 34.76 -4.69
CA HIS A 816 28.74 34.93 -3.25
C HIS A 816 27.53 35.69 -2.72
N PHE A 817 26.56 34.97 -2.16
CA PHE A 817 25.43 35.58 -1.46
C PHE A 817 25.90 35.93 -0.05
N VAL A 818 26.05 37.21 0.23
CA VAL A 818 26.64 37.73 1.47
C VAL A 818 25.65 38.67 2.12
N LEU A 819 25.03 38.23 3.21
CA LEU A 819 23.94 38.93 3.87
C LEU A 819 24.39 39.44 5.26
N PRO A 820 24.09 40.71 5.61
CA PRO A 820 23.30 41.69 4.83
C PRO A 820 24.04 42.30 3.63
N GLY A 821 25.37 42.29 3.61
CA GLY A 821 26.14 42.83 2.49
C GLY A 821 27.64 42.94 2.75
N LEU A 822 28.31 43.81 1.99
CA LEU A 822 29.73 44.15 2.10
C LEU A 822 29.89 45.52 2.79
N ALA A 823 30.80 45.64 3.77
CA ALA A 823 30.99 46.88 4.53
C ALA A 823 31.61 48.03 3.71
N SER A 824 31.62 49.26 4.22
CA SER A 824 32.43 50.40 3.75
C SER A 824 33.59 50.73 4.71
N SER A 825 34.70 51.39 4.32
CA SER A 825 35.29 51.48 2.97
C SER A 825 35.51 52.91 2.47
N THR A 826 36.47 53.59 3.08
CA THR A 826 36.98 54.94 2.81
C THR A 826 38.33 54.95 2.06
N ASP A 827 38.89 53.79 1.70
CA ASP A 827 40.30 53.63 1.31
C ASP A 827 40.55 53.08 -0.11
N GLY A 828 39.52 52.73 -0.86
CA GLY A 828 39.64 52.21 -2.23
C GLY A 828 40.24 50.79 -2.34
N SER A 829 40.28 50.02 -1.25
CA SER A 829 40.65 48.60 -1.27
C SER A 829 39.67 47.76 -2.12
N ASP A 830 40.02 46.50 -2.43
CA ASP A 830 39.12 45.56 -3.13
C ASP A 830 38.12 44.94 -2.12
N ARG A 831 36.83 44.95 -2.46
CA ARG A 831 35.72 44.92 -1.49
C ARG A 831 34.70 43.82 -1.77
N GLY A 832 34.86 43.09 -2.88
CA GLY A 832 33.79 42.35 -3.54
C GLY A 832 33.14 43.17 -4.67
N GLY A 833 32.03 42.67 -5.21
CA GLY A 833 31.43 43.13 -6.48
C GLY A 833 31.74 42.17 -7.65
N CYS A 834 31.38 42.53 -8.88
CA CYS A 834 31.71 41.69 -10.05
C CYS A 834 33.19 41.79 -10.45
N ARG A 835 33.85 40.64 -10.62
CA ARG A 835 35.29 40.49 -10.89
C ARG A 835 35.57 39.41 -11.92
N VAL A 836 36.45 39.69 -12.88
CA VAL A 836 36.99 38.68 -13.81
C VAL A 836 38.36 38.21 -13.30
N GLU A 837 38.50 36.91 -13.03
CA GLU A 837 39.70 36.25 -12.51
C GLU A 837 40.21 35.18 -13.50
N GLY A 838 40.89 35.62 -14.57
CA GLY A 838 41.20 34.73 -15.69
C GLY A 838 39.92 34.46 -16.49
N ASP A 839 39.54 33.20 -16.61
CA ASP A 839 38.28 32.78 -17.24
C ASP A 839 37.10 32.64 -16.25
N ASP A 840 37.35 32.80 -14.95
CA ASP A 840 36.31 32.86 -13.91
C ASP A 840 35.69 34.27 -13.84
N VAL A 841 34.40 34.33 -13.48
CA VAL A 841 33.74 35.56 -13.01
C VAL A 841 33.22 35.33 -11.59
N VAL A 842 33.70 36.14 -10.65
CA VAL A 842 33.23 36.18 -9.26
C VAL A 842 32.26 37.35 -9.12
N MET A 843 31.05 37.12 -8.61
CA MET A 843 30.12 38.18 -8.27
C MET A 843 29.56 38.02 -6.87
N TYR A 844 29.32 39.15 -6.21
CA TYR A 844 28.73 39.22 -4.87
C TYR A 844 27.27 39.68 -4.99
N ILE A 845 26.39 39.15 -4.16
CA ILE A 845 24.98 39.53 -4.09
C ILE A 845 24.68 39.83 -2.63
N ASP A 846 24.37 41.11 -2.36
CA ASP A 846 23.90 41.58 -1.05
C ASP A 846 22.37 41.51 -0.95
N GLU A 847 21.82 41.93 0.19
CA GLU A 847 20.38 41.93 0.45
C GLU A 847 19.57 42.74 -0.58
N THR A 848 20.09 43.89 -1.03
CA THR A 848 19.40 44.76 -1.98
C THR A 848 19.38 44.16 -3.39
N MET A 849 20.51 43.60 -3.82
CA MET A 849 20.60 42.84 -5.07
C MET A 849 19.73 41.58 -5.03
N LEU A 850 19.62 40.93 -3.87
CA LEU A 850 18.80 39.75 -3.69
C LEU A 850 17.31 40.03 -3.94
N GLU A 851 16.79 41.20 -3.54
CA GLU A 851 15.43 41.62 -3.90
C GLU A 851 15.21 41.63 -5.42
N MET A 852 16.20 42.07 -6.20
CA MET A 852 16.12 42.06 -7.68
C MET A 852 16.01 40.63 -8.24
N LEU A 853 16.67 39.65 -7.61
CA LEU A 853 16.56 38.24 -8.00
C LEU A 853 15.13 37.71 -7.76
N PHE A 854 14.44 38.18 -6.71
CA PHE A 854 13.06 37.78 -6.33
C PHE A 854 11.95 38.74 -6.77
N GLN A 855 12.25 39.77 -7.56
CA GLN A 855 11.33 40.89 -7.82
C GLN A 855 9.94 40.62 -8.42
N PRO A 856 9.61 39.50 -9.14
CA PRO A 856 8.22 39.25 -9.53
C PRO A 856 7.26 38.89 -8.37
N LEU A 857 7.73 38.84 -7.12
CA LEU A 857 6.97 38.32 -5.98
C LEU A 857 7.06 39.25 -4.74
N PRO A 858 6.27 40.35 -4.69
CA PRO A 858 6.38 41.37 -3.63
C PRO A 858 6.19 40.85 -2.20
N GLY A 859 5.32 39.85 -2.02
CA GLY A 859 5.07 39.23 -0.72
C GLY A 859 6.19 38.33 -0.21
N ILE A 860 7.21 38.02 -1.03
CA ILE A 860 8.42 37.33 -0.59
C ILE A 860 9.41 38.32 0.01
N ALA A 861 9.70 39.43 -0.68
CA ALA A 861 10.70 40.41 -0.24
C ALA A 861 10.43 40.89 1.20
N GLU A 862 9.17 41.14 1.54
CA GLU A 862 8.78 41.57 2.89
C GLU A 862 8.92 40.47 3.96
N GLU A 863 8.77 39.18 3.62
CA GLU A 863 9.06 38.07 4.53
C GLU A 863 10.57 37.78 4.61
N LEU A 864 11.34 38.00 3.54
CA LEU A 864 12.80 37.91 3.57
C LEU A 864 13.39 38.95 4.53
N ARG A 865 12.89 40.20 4.50
CA ARG A 865 13.25 41.26 5.46
C ARG A 865 12.85 40.99 6.92
N LYS A 866 11.93 40.05 7.18
CA LYS A 866 11.58 39.60 8.55
C LYS A 866 12.43 38.43 9.02
N LEU A 867 13.10 37.73 8.10
CA LEU A 867 13.95 36.57 8.36
C LEU A 867 15.43 36.94 8.53
N LEU A 868 15.84 38.07 7.96
CA LEU A 868 17.13 38.73 8.13
C LEU A 868 17.17 39.53 9.44
#